data_AF-A0A429FSA9-F1
#
_entry.id   AF-A0A429FSA9-F1
#
_cell.length_a   1.000
_cell.length_b   1.000
_cell.length_c   1.000
_cell.angle_alpha   90.00
_cell.angle_beta   90.00
_cell.angle_gamma   90.00
#
_symmetry.space_group_name_H-M   'P 1'
#
loop_
_entity.id
_entity.type
_entity.pdbx_description
1 polymer ?
#
loop_
_entity_poly.entity_id
_entity_poly.type
_entity_poly.pdbx_seq_one_letter_code
_entity_poly.pdbx_strand_id
1 'polypeptide(L)'
;MDGRPGSQARARVRLPCAEHGRTAGDAAGGKHRLPCTAGRFGRSACLTDGDVPNVQAAAPAARRGGERRRRGRRQRVPGGARQGTLRPEHGLPATAAGALPGQTGTGPAGARPAAGPLSGPAAHAAGRVRSQRGCRRTRRSRPRHLTPRPQSGRRCSAGRHRARCAVPKSTPSACCSSQRGLGGRVTSPAITSKQGHTSEGCGTVTSIDDKHAGLLASGLNLGAPVGPEEVLYDGGSTRPFEFGRILFHPRIGEAFELHGLILSTYLELGAEYGGLGHPVTDEIDDAAVPFGRRNVFEQGSLRFDPAVGVTQEVFERQLVPSVTVKVVDGTFVPLGPGGALTLTDFANAVVGPGFEPLIAVVGSLLPGLLLRRVFDTHTGDEIQVMIDEARAADPGYSAPDFNNFLAIDCPPGFDTDGLAAALSQLAGTVEYAYTTPLASDPVVGTSNPLFSRQGYLRPALDGIGVQAAWAKGADGSGLQFIDVEQGWFLGGHQDLPTGIRLLGGHNTAASFPHGTAVIGEVIGADNTVGICGIAPAAATRVMSYNQSNPPFNSFQSRQELANAVMVAQAQLRFGDVLLLEAQLQATISGVKHLVPAETDPAVFAAVRLATARGVSVVAAAGNSGAPLDQFVGPQGRHSLDRQSPDFQDSGAIVVGGGSSAPPHGRLTAPNPVTNGKVSGFGTRIDCYSWVENVVTCGNPAAPRKKDGYWTAPPFGGTSAAAPVIAGVCLLVQNLFQTLNPATGAPGKIPATRMRDVLTRPLNSSPGAPGAFLGVMPDLQKLIGNEFV
;
A
#
# COMPACT_ATOMS: atom_id res chain seq x y z
N MET A 1 -2.76 -63.21 25.50
CA MET A 1 -1.43 -63.68 25.06
C MET A 1 -0.57 -62.46 24.77
N ASP A 2 -0.44 -61.49 25.69
CA ASP A 2 0.30 -61.47 26.97
C ASP A 2 1.68 -60.82 26.71
N GLY A 3 2.26 -59.90 27.49
CA GLY A 3 1.84 -59.16 28.70
C GLY A 3 2.89 -58.04 28.99
N ARG A 4 2.56 -57.06 29.85
CA ARG A 4 3.44 -55.95 30.32
C ARG A 4 4.58 -56.45 31.26
N PRO A 5 5.55 -55.63 31.81
CA PRO A 5 5.67 -54.14 31.92
C PRO A 5 7.09 -53.55 31.61
N GLY A 6 7.28 -52.21 31.52
CA GLY A 6 7.78 -51.31 32.60
C GLY A 6 9.27 -50.92 32.38
N SER A 7 9.88 -49.82 32.84
CA SER A 7 9.45 -48.61 33.59
C SER A 7 10.59 -47.56 33.71
N GLN A 8 10.30 -46.25 33.58
CA GLN A 8 11.07 -45.07 34.12
C GLN A 8 12.56 -44.91 33.65
N ALA A 9 13.30 -43.80 33.85
CA ALA A 9 13.14 -42.57 34.64
C ALA A 9 13.79 -41.31 33.98
N ARG A 10 13.66 -40.14 34.63
CA ARG A 10 14.08 -38.80 34.15
C ARG A 10 15.59 -38.52 34.28
N ALA A 11 16.11 -37.59 33.45
CA ALA A 11 17.37 -36.89 33.67
C ALA A 11 17.13 -35.37 33.86
N ARG A 12 17.89 -34.71 34.75
CA ARG A 12 17.77 -33.28 35.09
C ARG A 12 18.81 -32.42 34.36
N VAL A 13 18.44 -31.16 34.12
CA VAL A 13 19.28 -30.08 33.60
C VAL A 13 20.32 -29.61 34.62
N ARG A 14 21.51 -29.18 34.15
CA ARG A 14 22.34 -28.15 34.79
C ARG A 14 22.89 -27.18 33.74
N LEU A 15 22.81 -25.89 34.06
CA LEU A 15 23.38 -24.76 33.29
C LEU A 15 24.90 -24.63 33.53
N PRO A 16 25.66 -24.04 32.60
CA PRO A 16 27.00 -23.52 32.85
C PRO A 16 27.01 -21.99 32.99
N CYS A 17 27.78 -21.48 33.95
CA CYS A 17 28.25 -20.09 33.97
C CYS A 17 29.65 -19.97 33.35
N ALA A 18 30.02 -18.73 33.02
CA ALA A 18 31.27 -18.29 32.40
C ALA A 18 32.57 -18.90 32.98
N GLU A 19 33.61 -19.04 32.15
CA GLU A 19 34.70 -18.04 32.16
C GLU A 19 35.74 -18.18 31.03
N HIS A 20 36.52 -17.11 30.91
CA HIS A 20 37.65 -16.83 30.01
C HIS A 20 38.66 -17.97 29.79
N GLY A 21 39.22 -18.06 28.58
CA GLY A 21 40.42 -18.87 28.31
C GLY A 21 40.96 -18.75 26.88
N ARG A 22 41.97 -17.90 26.67
CA ARG A 22 42.80 -17.92 25.44
C ARG A 22 43.72 -19.14 25.48
N THR A 23 43.93 -19.82 24.35
CA THR A 23 45.20 -19.82 23.57
C THR A 23 45.14 -20.79 22.38
N ALA A 24 46.01 -20.54 21.38
CA ALA A 24 46.21 -21.39 20.22
C ALA A 24 47.20 -22.55 20.49
N GLY A 25 47.19 -23.57 19.65
CA GLY A 25 48.24 -24.61 19.62
C GLY A 25 47.93 -25.79 18.70
N ASP A 26 48.60 -25.83 17.54
CA ASP A 26 49.02 -27.00 16.73
C ASP A 26 47.98 -28.06 16.27
N ALA A 27 47.87 -28.42 14.98
CA ALA A 27 48.86 -29.00 14.06
C ALA A 27 49.33 -30.41 14.51
N ALA A 28 49.42 -31.45 13.66
CA ALA A 28 49.09 -31.63 12.23
C ALA A 28 48.86 -33.13 11.92
N GLY A 29 48.34 -33.47 10.74
CA GLY A 29 48.11 -34.88 10.35
C GLY A 29 47.73 -35.10 8.89
N GLY A 30 48.58 -34.69 7.94
CA GLY A 30 48.30 -34.80 6.50
C GLY A 30 48.90 -36.02 5.80
N LYS A 31 48.41 -36.30 4.58
CA LYS A 31 49.10 -36.96 3.43
C LYS A 31 48.15 -36.86 2.20
N HIS A 32 48.33 -35.91 1.29
CA HIS A 32 49.25 -35.89 0.13
C HIS A 32 48.91 -36.83 -1.04
N ARG A 33 48.66 -36.24 -2.22
CA ARG A 33 49.54 -36.34 -3.40
C ARG A 33 49.35 -35.16 -4.38
N LEU A 34 50.47 -34.77 -5.00
CA LEU A 34 50.72 -33.69 -5.97
C LEU A 34 50.69 -34.27 -7.43
N PRO A 35 50.99 -33.55 -8.55
CA PRO A 35 51.61 -32.21 -8.73
C PRO A 35 50.90 -31.30 -9.78
N CYS A 36 51.40 -30.17 -10.32
CA CYS A 36 52.73 -29.51 -10.24
C CYS A 36 52.69 -27.94 -10.44
N THR A 37 53.89 -27.40 -10.66
CA THR A 37 54.44 -26.04 -10.93
C THR A 37 54.11 -25.40 -12.30
N ALA A 38 54.40 -24.13 -12.63
CA ALA A 38 55.25 -23.04 -12.06
C ALA A 38 54.71 -21.64 -12.50
N GLY A 39 55.19 -20.47 -12.04
CA GLY A 39 56.32 -20.12 -11.16
C GLY A 39 56.27 -18.64 -10.71
N ARG A 40 57.14 -18.24 -9.77
CA ARG A 40 57.15 -16.92 -9.07
C ARG A 40 58.17 -15.93 -9.64
N PHE A 41 58.01 -14.64 -9.34
CA PHE A 41 58.95 -13.69 -8.68
C PHE A 41 58.26 -12.30 -8.61
N GLY A 42 58.33 -11.46 -7.57
CA GLY A 42 58.78 -11.62 -6.19
C GLY A 42 59.03 -10.26 -5.49
N ARG A 43 58.48 -10.05 -4.28
CA ARG A 43 58.98 -9.22 -3.14
C ARG A 43 59.35 -7.72 -3.37
N SER A 44 59.21 -6.78 -2.44
CA SER A 44 58.74 -6.78 -1.03
C SER A 44 58.59 -5.33 -0.51
N ALA A 45 57.81 -5.16 0.58
CA ALA A 45 57.99 -4.12 1.64
C ALA A 45 57.72 -2.63 1.28
N CYS A 46 57.33 -1.74 2.19
CA CYS A 46 56.74 -1.82 3.56
C CYS A 46 56.31 -0.40 4.01
N LEU A 47 55.33 -0.29 4.95
CA LEU A 47 55.11 0.86 5.89
C LEU A 47 54.73 2.23 5.25
N THR A 48 54.10 3.21 5.93
CA THR A 48 53.00 3.30 6.94
C THR A 48 52.44 4.74 6.87
N ASP A 49 51.22 4.92 7.41
CA ASP A 49 50.48 6.15 7.81
C ASP A 49 51.17 7.55 7.76
N GLY A 50 50.37 8.58 7.43
CA GLY A 50 50.80 9.99 7.57
C GLY A 50 49.88 11.07 6.96
N ASP A 51 48.73 11.31 7.59
CA ASP A 51 47.99 12.58 7.75
C ASP A 51 47.64 13.58 6.62
N VAL A 52 46.58 14.35 6.91
CA VAL A 52 45.88 15.35 6.08
C VAL A 52 46.39 16.78 6.38
N PRO A 53 46.54 17.66 5.37
CA PRO A 53 45.69 18.86 5.28
C PRO A 53 45.19 19.07 3.83
N ASN A 54 43.90 19.21 3.54
CA ASN A 54 42.99 20.33 3.82
C ASN A 54 43.30 21.63 3.03
N VAL A 55 42.22 22.34 2.65
CA VAL A 55 42.12 23.74 2.19
C VAL A 55 42.23 24.07 0.67
N GLN A 56 41.05 24.37 0.11
CA GLN A 56 40.71 25.39 -0.93
C GLN A 56 41.16 25.28 -2.40
N ALA A 57 40.15 24.98 -3.24
CA ALA A 57 39.62 25.88 -4.28
C ALA A 57 40.56 26.82 -5.08
N ALA A 58 40.73 26.51 -6.38
CA ALA A 58 40.55 27.49 -7.47
C ALA A 58 40.44 26.81 -8.86
N ALA A 59 39.41 27.18 -9.61
CA ALA A 59 39.37 27.09 -11.08
C ALA A 59 39.53 28.52 -11.64
N PRO A 60 39.53 28.77 -12.97
CA PRO A 60 40.21 28.09 -14.08
C PRO A 60 40.96 29.06 -15.03
N ALA A 61 42.00 28.60 -15.75
CA ALA A 61 42.44 29.16 -17.06
C ALA A 61 43.46 28.20 -17.71
N ALA A 62 43.20 27.53 -18.84
CA ALA A 62 43.12 28.08 -20.20
C ALA A 62 44.41 28.77 -20.72
N ARG A 63 45.23 28.05 -21.51
CA ARG A 63 45.71 28.48 -22.85
C ARG A 63 46.69 27.50 -23.51
N ARG A 64 46.48 27.31 -24.83
CA ARG A 64 47.47 27.03 -25.91
C ARG A 64 48.32 25.75 -25.75
N GLY A 65 48.52 24.90 -26.75
CA GLY A 65 48.38 25.08 -28.19
C GLY A 65 49.72 24.73 -28.86
N GLY A 66 49.81 23.56 -29.49
CA GLY A 66 51.04 23.04 -30.08
C GLY A 66 50.75 22.27 -31.37
N GLU A 67 51.29 22.76 -32.48
CA GLU A 67 51.14 22.17 -33.82
C GLU A 67 51.89 20.81 -33.97
N ARG A 68 51.45 19.94 -34.90
CA ARG A 68 52.13 19.74 -36.21
C ARG A 68 51.54 18.62 -37.09
N ARG A 69 51.32 18.99 -38.38
CA ARG A 69 51.82 18.36 -39.64
C ARG A 69 51.81 16.81 -39.76
N ARG A 70 51.47 16.16 -40.90
CA ARG A 70 51.31 16.60 -42.31
C ARG A 70 50.81 15.43 -43.20
N ARG A 71 50.19 15.77 -44.36
CA ARG A 71 50.17 15.03 -45.67
C ARG A 71 49.44 13.67 -45.77
N GLY A 72 48.62 13.49 -46.83
CA GLY A 72 48.02 12.17 -47.12
C GLY A 72 47.30 11.87 -48.46
N ARG A 73 47.00 12.85 -49.34
CA ARG A 73 46.55 12.68 -50.77
C ARG A 73 45.34 11.75 -51.13
N ARG A 74 44.34 12.38 -51.80
CA ARG A 74 43.57 11.90 -52.99
C ARG A 74 42.65 10.66 -52.80
N GLN A 75 41.57 10.41 -53.55
CA GLN A 75 40.68 11.09 -54.54
C GLN A 75 39.39 10.21 -54.54
N ARG A 76 38.15 10.58 -54.92
CA ARG A 76 37.63 11.47 -55.99
C ARG A 76 36.14 11.77 -55.72
N VAL A 77 35.61 12.82 -56.35
CA VAL A 77 34.17 13.23 -56.40
C VAL A 77 33.47 12.56 -57.61
N PRO A 78 32.12 12.56 -57.80
CA PRO A 78 31.22 13.75 -57.97
C PRO A 78 30.05 13.77 -56.96
N GLY A 79 29.34 14.87 -56.65
CA GLY A 79 29.12 16.16 -57.33
C GLY A 79 27.77 16.14 -58.08
N GLY A 80 26.81 17.07 -57.94
CA GLY A 80 26.61 18.30 -57.14
C GLY A 80 25.11 18.67 -57.21
N ALA A 81 24.58 19.89 -57.03
CA ALA A 81 25.07 21.21 -56.61
C ALA A 81 23.85 22.17 -56.36
N ARG A 82 24.12 23.41 -55.92
CA ARG A 82 23.22 24.59 -55.71
C ARG A 82 22.40 24.56 -54.40
N GLN A 83 22.66 25.37 -53.37
CA GLN A 83 22.86 26.84 -53.20
C GLN A 83 21.56 27.67 -53.17
N GLY A 84 21.42 28.44 -52.08
CA GLY A 84 20.31 29.37 -51.79
C GLY A 84 20.51 30.09 -50.45
N THR A 85 21.36 31.12 -50.44
CA THR A 85 21.51 32.17 -49.41
C THR A 85 20.20 32.99 -49.24
N LEU A 86 19.89 33.78 -48.18
CA LEU A 86 20.62 34.36 -47.03
C LEU A 86 19.61 34.71 -45.87
N ARG A 87 20.10 35.22 -44.73
CA ARG A 87 19.37 35.71 -43.51
C ARG A 87 19.54 37.25 -43.36
N PRO A 88 19.02 37.94 -42.31
CA PRO A 88 17.81 37.82 -41.47
C PRO A 88 17.05 39.18 -41.35
N GLU A 89 16.17 39.39 -40.36
CA GLU A 89 16.07 40.60 -39.46
C GLU A 89 14.95 40.39 -38.38
N HIS A 90 14.90 41.22 -37.33
CA HIS A 90 14.04 41.09 -36.14
C HIS A 90 12.86 42.10 -36.13
N GLY A 91 11.76 41.80 -35.42
CA GLY A 91 10.75 42.83 -35.06
C GLY A 91 9.42 42.31 -34.48
N LEU A 92 9.23 42.51 -33.17
CA LEU A 92 7.92 42.63 -32.46
C LEU A 92 7.76 44.12 -32.05
N PRO A 93 6.58 44.68 -31.65
CA PRO A 93 5.55 44.05 -30.80
C PRO A 93 4.07 44.51 -30.98
N ALA A 94 3.21 44.10 -30.02
CA ALA A 94 1.93 44.73 -29.59
C ALA A 94 0.69 44.62 -30.52
N THR A 95 -0.59 44.67 -30.08
CA THR A 95 -1.28 44.42 -28.78
C THR A 95 -2.81 44.29 -29.02
N ALA A 96 -3.50 43.56 -28.13
CA ALA A 96 -4.90 43.77 -27.67
C ALA A 96 -6.14 43.54 -28.60
N ALA A 97 -7.11 42.83 -27.99
CA ALA A 97 -8.58 43.00 -28.01
C ALA A 97 -9.42 42.88 -29.31
N GLY A 98 -10.47 42.04 -29.23
CA GLY A 98 -11.59 41.99 -30.18
C GLY A 98 -12.62 40.93 -29.76
N ALA A 99 -13.86 41.35 -29.47
CA ALA A 99 -14.89 40.51 -28.85
C ALA A 99 -15.83 39.82 -29.86
N LEU A 100 -16.55 38.81 -29.36
CA LEU A 100 -17.84 38.29 -29.88
C LEU A 100 -18.92 39.41 -29.93
N PRO A 101 -20.14 39.22 -30.51
CA PRO A 101 -20.79 37.96 -30.92
C PRO A 101 -21.55 37.98 -32.27
N GLY A 102 -22.12 36.82 -32.65
CA GLY A 102 -23.19 36.71 -33.64
C GLY A 102 -24.07 35.48 -33.39
N GLN A 103 -25.34 35.67 -33.03
CA GLN A 103 -26.34 34.60 -32.81
C GLN A 103 -27.37 34.54 -33.95
N THR A 104 -28.21 33.49 -33.89
CA THR A 104 -29.48 33.26 -34.62
C THR A 104 -29.34 32.74 -36.07
N GLY A 105 -30.17 31.79 -36.54
CA GLY A 105 -31.18 31.01 -35.80
C GLY A 105 -31.93 29.95 -36.66
N THR A 106 -32.69 29.09 -35.97
CA THR A 106 -33.97 28.44 -36.38
C THR A 106 -34.16 27.83 -37.78
N GLY A 107 -34.56 26.56 -37.82
CA GLY A 107 -35.76 26.15 -38.57
C GLY A 107 -35.63 25.04 -39.64
N PRO A 108 -36.70 24.28 -39.98
CA PRO A 108 -36.56 22.88 -40.40
C PRO A 108 -37.29 22.43 -41.69
N ALA A 109 -36.76 21.38 -42.33
CA ALA A 109 -37.44 20.40 -43.21
C ALA A 109 -36.42 19.26 -43.51
N GLY A 110 -36.76 18.00 -43.82
CA GLY A 110 -38.05 17.35 -44.02
C GLY A 110 -38.06 16.46 -45.27
N ALA A 111 -37.74 15.16 -45.17
CA ALA A 111 -38.01 14.15 -46.22
C ALA A 111 -37.82 12.67 -45.76
N ARG A 112 -38.90 11.89 -45.83
CA ARG A 112 -38.95 10.45 -46.17
C ARG A 112 -39.69 10.38 -47.52
N PRO A 113 -39.51 9.37 -48.41
CA PRO A 113 -39.69 7.92 -48.18
C PRO A 113 -38.52 7.08 -48.81
N ALA A 114 -38.52 5.74 -48.97
CA ALA A 114 -39.60 4.76 -49.13
C ALA A 114 -39.21 3.33 -48.69
N ALA A 115 -40.19 2.41 -48.78
CA ALA A 115 -40.09 1.01 -48.35
C ALA A 115 -39.80 0.04 -49.52
N GLY A 116 -39.30 -1.17 -49.21
CA GLY A 116 -39.14 -2.28 -50.16
C GLY A 116 -38.54 -3.53 -49.48
N PRO A 117 -39.28 -4.66 -49.35
CA PRO A 117 -38.82 -5.88 -48.65
C PRO A 117 -38.30 -6.96 -49.64
N LEU A 118 -38.13 -8.20 -49.12
CA LEU A 118 -37.71 -9.49 -49.75
C LEU A 118 -36.31 -9.96 -49.28
N SER A 119 -35.99 -11.23 -49.06
CA SER A 119 -36.81 -12.46 -48.93
C SER A 119 -35.94 -13.68 -48.51
N GLY A 120 -36.45 -14.54 -47.61
CA GLY A 120 -36.26 -16.01 -47.64
C GLY A 120 -34.88 -16.63 -47.26
N PRO A 121 -34.85 -17.78 -46.55
CA PRO A 121 -33.62 -18.48 -46.17
C PRO A 121 -33.31 -19.71 -47.04
N ALA A 122 -32.09 -20.23 -46.95
CA ALA A 122 -31.73 -21.56 -47.45
C ALA A 122 -30.79 -22.30 -46.46
N ALA A 123 -31.11 -23.57 -46.19
CA ALA A 123 -30.28 -24.50 -45.43
C ALA A 123 -30.00 -25.74 -46.27
N HIS A 124 -28.77 -26.26 -46.24
CA HIS A 124 -28.29 -27.59 -46.69
C HIS A 124 -26.74 -27.52 -46.76
N ALA A 125 -25.92 -28.58 -46.61
CA ALA A 125 -26.16 -29.97 -46.20
C ALA A 125 -24.88 -30.54 -45.55
N ALA A 126 -24.96 -31.76 -45.01
CA ALA A 126 -23.86 -32.42 -44.31
C ALA A 126 -22.76 -33.00 -45.23
N GLY A 127 -21.52 -33.02 -44.72
CA GLY A 127 -20.41 -33.81 -45.27
C GLY A 127 -19.82 -34.73 -44.20
N ARG A 128 -19.95 -36.06 -44.36
CA ARG A 128 -19.30 -37.07 -43.52
C ARG A 128 -17.99 -37.54 -44.16
N VAL A 129 -16.96 -37.75 -43.34
CA VAL A 129 -15.86 -38.67 -43.67
C VAL A 129 -15.67 -39.67 -42.50
N ARG A 130 -15.37 -40.93 -42.83
CA ARG A 130 -15.18 -42.07 -41.91
C ARG A 130 -13.75 -42.61 -42.01
N SER A 131 -13.13 -42.92 -40.88
CA SER A 131 -12.38 -44.17 -40.56
C SER A 131 -11.81 -44.06 -39.13
N GLN A 132 -12.05 -44.99 -38.17
CA GLN A 132 -11.58 -46.39 -38.05
C GLN A 132 -10.05 -46.49 -37.89
N ARG A 133 -9.41 -47.19 -36.93
CA ARG A 133 -9.70 -48.00 -35.69
C ARG A 133 -8.42 -47.88 -34.83
N GLY A 134 -8.23 -48.28 -33.56
CA GLY A 134 -8.94 -49.01 -32.48
C GLY A 134 -7.90 -49.17 -31.33
N CYS A 135 -8.00 -49.94 -30.24
CA CYS A 135 -9.04 -50.63 -29.49
C CYS A 135 -8.35 -51.67 -28.55
N ARG A 136 -8.34 -51.47 -27.22
CA ARG A 136 -8.21 -52.48 -26.12
C ARG A 136 -8.29 -51.72 -24.77
N ARG A 137 -9.35 -51.83 -23.94
CA ARG A 137 -9.71 -52.89 -22.94
C ARG A 137 -8.57 -53.13 -21.93
N THR A 138 -8.77 -52.91 -20.62
CA THR A 138 -9.51 -53.75 -19.64
C THR A 138 -10.13 -52.93 -18.47
N ARG A 139 -11.42 -53.03 -18.10
CA ARG A 139 -12.18 -53.99 -17.23
C ARG A 139 -12.30 -53.61 -15.71
N ARG A 140 -13.56 -53.31 -15.30
CA ARG A 140 -14.25 -53.59 -13.99
C ARG A 140 -13.65 -52.97 -12.70
N SER A 141 -14.40 -52.62 -11.65
CA SER A 141 -15.70 -53.14 -11.15
C SER A 141 -16.56 -52.10 -10.38
N ARG A 142 -17.88 -52.37 -10.27
CA ARG A 142 -18.82 -51.85 -9.25
C ARG A 142 -19.36 -53.05 -8.43
N PRO A 143 -19.70 -52.87 -7.15
CA PRO A 143 -21.11 -52.96 -6.69
C PRO A 143 -21.41 -51.94 -5.56
N ARG A 144 -22.60 -51.75 -4.97
CA ARG A 144 -24.03 -51.95 -5.33
C ARG A 144 -24.85 -51.00 -4.41
N HIS A 145 -26.12 -50.72 -4.77
CA HIS A 145 -27.06 -50.00 -3.90
C HIS A 145 -27.47 -50.81 -2.65
N LEU A 146 -27.87 -50.09 -1.59
CA LEU A 146 -29.01 -50.43 -0.74
C LEU A 146 -29.69 -49.14 -0.23
N THR A 147 -31.02 -49.09 -0.29
CA THR A 147 -31.88 -48.09 0.37
C THR A 147 -32.55 -48.71 1.60
N PRO A 148 -33.15 -47.89 2.46
CA PRO A 148 -34.59 -48.10 2.70
C PRO A 148 -35.43 -46.81 2.54
N ARG A 149 -36.75 -46.98 2.51
CA ARG A 149 -37.80 -45.95 2.29
C ARG A 149 -38.94 -46.17 3.34
N PRO A 150 -40.08 -45.42 3.37
CA PRO A 150 -40.50 -44.75 4.61
C PRO A 150 -41.93 -45.11 5.10
N GLN A 151 -42.32 -44.54 6.25
CA GLN A 151 -43.70 -44.41 6.75
C GLN A 151 -43.81 -43.07 7.53
N SER A 152 -44.93 -42.32 7.61
CA SER A 152 -46.25 -42.43 6.94
C SER A 152 -47.13 -41.18 7.17
N GLY A 153 -47.85 -40.69 6.13
CA GLY A 153 -49.07 -39.85 6.24
C GLY A 153 -48.92 -38.40 6.73
N ARG A 154 -49.80 -37.41 6.43
CA ARG A 154 -50.98 -37.29 5.54
C ARG A 154 -50.97 -35.83 4.97
N ARG A 155 -51.31 -35.56 3.68
CA ARG A 155 -52.60 -34.97 3.18
C ARG A 155 -53.24 -33.93 4.14
N CYS A 156 -53.73 -32.74 3.74
CA CYS A 156 -54.15 -32.18 2.43
C CYS A 156 -54.20 -30.62 2.55
N SER A 157 -53.65 -29.81 1.63
CA SER A 157 -54.27 -29.17 0.43
C SER A 157 -55.34 -28.06 0.63
N ALA A 158 -55.18 -26.96 -0.15
CA ALA A 158 -56.05 -25.77 -0.30
C ALA A 158 -55.92 -24.68 0.80
N GLY A 159 -56.05 -23.37 0.51
CA GLY A 159 -56.44 -22.72 -0.76
C GLY A 159 -55.98 -21.25 -0.88
N ARG A 160 -56.28 -20.62 -2.03
CA ARG A 160 -55.94 -19.22 -2.37
C ARG A 160 -56.89 -18.23 -1.67
N HIS A 161 -56.47 -16.98 -1.41
CA HIS A 161 -56.98 -15.78 -2.10
C HIS A 161 -56.24 -14.48 -1.71
N ARG A 162 -56.60 -13.35 -2.34
CA ARG A 162 -55.84 -12.09 -2.47
C ARG A 162 -56.32 -10.96 -1.55
N ALA A 163 -55.46 -9.93 -1.40
CA ALA A 163 -55.79 -8.49 -1.22
C ALA A 163 -56.36 -8.06 0.17
N ARG A 164 -56.31 -6.80 0.62
CA ARG A 164 -55.50 -5.57 0.33
C ARG A 164 -55.73 -4.57 1.49
N CYS A 165 -54.91 -3.51 1.58
CA CYS A 165 -55.19 -2.19 2.20
C CYS A 165 -55.30 -2.02 3.74
N ALA A 166 -54.26 -1.35 4.29
CA ALA A 166 -54.29 -0.04 4.98
C ALA A 166 -55.17 0.27 6.23
N VAL A 167 -54.47 0.62 7.32
CA VAL A 167 -54.66 1.68 8.35
C VAL A 167 -56.03 2.37 8.52
N PRO A 168 -56.46 2.66 9.78
CA PRO A 168 -56.28 4.04 10.29
C PRO A 168 -55.89 4.17 11.80
N LYS A 169 -55.59 5.41 12.23
CA LYS A 169 -55.19 5.85 13.58
C LYS A 169 -56.39 6.23 14.47
N SER A 170 -56.24 6.19 15.80
CA SER A 170 -56.90 7.15 16.73
C SER A 170 -56.33 7.15 18.16
N THR A 171 -56.01 8.36 18.66
CA THR A 171 -56.03 8.79 20.09
C THR A 171 -57.43 9.38 20.40
N PRO A 172 -57.84 9.87 21.62
CA PRO A 172 -57.04 10.45 22.72
C PRO A 172 -57.61 10.33 24.18
N SER A 173 -57.14 11.22 25.06
CA SER A 173 -57.76 11.80 26.28
C SER A 173 -57.24 11.41 27.68
N ALA A 174 -57.36 12.38 28.61
CA ALA A 174 -56.66 12.46 29.89
C ALA A 174 -57.58 12.86 31.07
N CYS A 175 -57.13 12.68 32.31
CA CYS A 175 -57.62 13.43 33.49
C CYS A 175 -56.65 13.40 34.69
N CYS A 176 -56.82 14.35 35.63
CA CYS A 176 -55.88 14.67 36.71
C CYS A 176 -56.34 14.24 38.13
N SER A 177 -55.38 14.04 39.06
CA SER A 177 -55.41 14.41 40.50
C SER A 177 -54.10 13.94 41.17
N SER A 178 -53.16 14.80 41.56
CA SER A 178 -53.07 15.62 42.79
C SER A 178 -52.56 14.89 44.06
N GLN A 179 -51.29 15.11 44.44
CA GLN A 179 -50.87 15.82 45.68
C GLN A 179 -49.34 15.81 45.87
N ARG A 180 -48.83 16.51 46.89
CA ARG A 180 -47.46 17.05 46.97
C ARG A 180 -46.50 16.18 47.80
N GLY A 181 -45.22 16.15 47.42
CA GLY A 181 -44.10 15.66 48.23
C GLY A 181 -42.77 16.15 47.62
N LEU A 182 -41.90 16.77 48.45
CA LEU A 182 -40.69 17.47 48.01
C LEU A 182 -39.48 16.53 47.88
N GLY A 183 -38.55 16.84 46.97
CA GLY A 183 -37.23 16.19 46.89
C GLY A 183 -36.69 16.12 45.46
N GLY A 184 -36.00 17.15 45.00
CA GLY A 184 -35.59 17.28 43.60
C GLY A 184 -34.37 16.44 43.20
N ARG A 185 -34.39 15.90 41.98
CA ARG A 185 -33.18 15.63 41.19
C ARG A 185 -33.46 16.03 39.74
N VAL A 186 -32.56 16.80 39.14
CA VAL A 186 -32.72 17.36 37.79
C VAL A 186 -32.47 16.27 36.75
N THR A 187 -33.45 16.01 35.90
CA THR A 187 -33.30 15.22 34.67
C THR A 187 -33.41 16.14 33.47
N SER A 188 -32.41 16.14 32.59
CA SER A 188 -32.49 16.79 31.28
C SER A 188 -33.57 16.12 30.41
N PRO A 189 -34.31 16.91 29.61
CA PRO A 189 -34.94 16.41 28.40
C PRO A 189 -34.50 17.20 27.16
N ALA A 190 -34.44 16.49 26.03
CA ALA A 190 -34.17 17.07 24.71
C ALA A 190 -35.24 18.10 24.30
N ILE A 191 -34.85 19.05 23.45
CA ILE A 191 -35.78 19.96 22.76
C ILE A 191 -35.76 19.67 21.25
N THR A 192 -36.98 19.60 20.71
CA THR A 192 -37.34 19.22 19.34
C THR A 192 -36.96 20.24 18.27
N SER A 193 -36.73 19.75 17.06
CA SER A 193 -36.61 20.55 15.84
C SER A 193 -37.90 21.31 15.48
N LYS A 194 -37.74 22.57 15.08
CA LYS A 194 -38.67 23.31 14.21
C LYS A 194 -37.88 24.15 13.21
N GLN A 195 -38.42 24.27 12.00
CA GLN A 195 -37.73 24.90 10.86
C GLN A 195 -37.86 26.42 10.86
N GLY A 196 -36.80 27.08 10.38
CA GLY A 196 -36.90 28.22 9.46
C GLY A 196 -37.03 29.61 10.05
N HIS A 197 -35.90 30.32 10.17
CA HIS A 197 -35.75 31.68 9.63
C HIS A 197 -34.26 32.02 9.46
N THR A 198 -33.93 32.74 8.39
CA THR A 198 -32.57 33.19 8.06
C THR A 198 -32.22 34.49 8.79
N SER A 199 -31.15 34.50 9.55
CA SER A 199 -30.47 35.73 10.02
C SER A 199 -28.97 35.46 10.20
N GLU A 200 -28.15 36.29 9.57
CA GLU A 200 -26.69 36.24 9.67
C GLU A 200 -26.19 36.74 11.04
N GLY A 201 -25.03 36.27 11.49
CA GLY A 201 -24.18 37.01 12.43
C GLY A 201 -24.45 36.87 13.93
N CYS A 202 -24.21 35.69 14.50
CA CYS A 202 -23.78 35.57 15.90
C CYS A 202 -22.88 34.33 16.05
N GLY A 203 -21.57 34.56 16.20
CA GLY A 203 -20.59 33.48 16.35
C GLY A 203 -20.66 32.86 17.75
N THR A 204 -20.73 31.54 17.82
CA THR A 204 -20.48 30.80 19.06
C THR A 204 -19.00 30.92 19.42
N VAL A 205 -18.70 31.50 20.59
CA VAL A 205 -17.35 31.53 21.16
C VAL A 205 -16.84 30.11 21.31
N THR A 206 -15.66 29.81 20.77
CA THR A 206 -15.03 28.49 20.86
C THR A 206 -13.96 28.44 21.94
N SER A 207 -13.49 27.24 22.29
CA SER A 207 -12.35 27.08 23.20
C SER A 207 -11.06 27.77 22.70
N ILE A 208 -10.94 27.97 21.38
CA ILE A 208 -9.83 28.73 20.78
C ILE A 208 -10.02 30.25 20.98
N ASP A 209 -11.24 30.77 20.89
CA ASP A 209 -11.54 32.17 21.20
C ASP A 209 -11.27 32.49 22.68
N ASP A 210 -11.72 31.62 23.59
CA ASP A 210 -11.47 31.76 25.03
C ASP A 210 -9.96 31.71 25.34
N LYS A 211 -9.22 30.78 24.72
CA LYS A 211 -7.76 30.68 24.88
C LYS A 211 -7.06 31.94 24.39
N HIS A 212 -7.41 32.44 23.20
CA HIS A 212 -6.81 33.65 22.64
C HIS A 212 -7.05 34.88 23.53
N ALA A 213 -8.26 35.04 24.06
CA ALA A 213 -8.58 36.10 25.01
C ALA A 213 -7.77 35.99 26.31
N GLY A 214 -7.57 34.75 26.82
CA GLY A 214 -6.72 34.47 27.98
C GLY A 214 -5.25 34.84 27.76
N LEU A 215 -4.68 34.45 26.61
CA LEU A 215 -3.29 34.73 26.25
C LEU A 215 -3.01 36.24 26.17
N LEU A 216 -3.92 36.98 25.50
CA LEU A 216 -3.89 38.44 25.44
C LEU A 216 -3.92 39.08 26.84
N ALA A 217 -4.75 38.57 27.75
CA ALA A 217 -4.82 39.05 29.13
C ALA A 217 -3.54 38.76 29.94
N SER A 218 -2.84 37.65 29.64
CA SER A 218 -1.52 37.35 30.20
C SER A 218 -0.34 38.05 29.50
N GLY A 219 -0.58 38.82 28.44
CA GLY A 219 0.43 39.61 27.73
C GLY A 219 1.08 38.93 26.52
N LEU A 220 0.66 37.71 26.14
CA LEU A 220 1.08 37.07 24.89
C LEU A 220 0.09 37.43 23.77
N ASN A 221 0.53 38.26 22.83
CA ASN A 221 -0.30 38.72 21.72
C ASN A 221 0.07 37.96 20.43
N LEU A 222 -0.79 37.01 20.02
CA LEU A 222 -0.63 36.26 18.77
C LEU A 222 -1.16 37.03 17.54
N GLY A 223 -1.73 38.22 17.73
CA GLY A 223 -2.28 39.07 16.68
C GLY A 223 -3.72 38.71 16.28
N ALA A 224 -4.17 39.23 15.14
CA ALA A 224 -5.50 38.94 14.62
C ALA A 224 -5.61 37.48 14.11
N PRO A 225 -6.81 36.86 14.15
CA PRO A 225 -7.04 35.59 13.47
C PRO A 225 -6.91 35.75 11.95
N VAL A 226 -6.14 34.86 11.31
CA VAL A 226 -5.82 34.90 9.86
C VAL A 226 -6.87 34.15 9.02
N GLY A 227 -7.78 33.42 9.66
CA GLY A 227 -8.87 32.69 9.02
C GLY A 227 -9.96 32.28 10.02
N PRO A 228 -11.02 31.59 9.53
CA PRO A 228 -11.98 30.94 10.41
C PRO A 228 -11.31 29.81 11.21
N GLU A 229 -12.02 29.28 12.20
CA GLU A 229 -11.63 28.02 12.83
C GLU A 229 -11.85 26.85 11.86
N GLU A 230 -10.83 26.01 11.73
CA GLU A 230 -10.82 24.84 10.86
C GLU A 230 -11.00 23.58 11.70
N VAL A 231 -11.94 22.71 11.31
CA VAL A 231 -12.15 21.40 11.96
C VAL A 231 -11.14 20.40 11.41
N LEU A 232 -10.45 19.70 12.31
CA LEU A 232 -9.41 18.73 11.99
C LEU A 232 -10.00 17.33 11.78
N TYR A 233 -9.27 16.48 11.05
CA TYR A 233 -9.72 15.17 10.58
C TYR A 233 -10.14 14.18 11.67
N ASP A 234 -9.67 14.39 12.91
CA ASP A 234 -9.89 13.53 14.07
C ASP A 234 -10.91 14.08 15.07
N GLY A 235 -11.52 15.22 14.76
CA GLY A 235 -12.50 15.90 15.62
C GLY A 235 -11.91 17.02 16.48
N GLY A 236 -10.62 17.36 16.32
CA GLY A 236 -10.06 18.60 16.84
C GLY A 236 -10.47 19.84 16.03
N SER A 237 -9.96 21.00 16.44
CA SER A 237 -10.03 22.25 15.66
C SER A 237 -8.74 23.06 15.81
N THR A 238 -8.50 23.96 14.86
CA THR A 238 -7.33 24.86 14.86
C THR A 238 -7.70 26.24 14.32
N ARG A 239 -6.96 27.27 14.73
CA ARG A 239 -7.04 28.60 14.11
C ARG A 239 -5.65 29.24 14.00
N PRO A 240 -5.24 29.73 12.81
CA PRO A 240 -4.04 30.54 12.65
C PRO A 240 -4.28 31.98 13.09
N PHE A 241 -3.27 32.58 13.72
CA PHE A 241 -3.17 33.98 14.09
C PHE A 241 -1.90 34.59 13.45
N GLU A 242 -1.75 35.92 13.44
CA GLU A 242 -0.63 36.59 12.76
C GLU A 242 0.77 36.12 13.21
N PHE A 243 0.91 35.75 14.49
CA PHE A 243 2.18 35.35 15.11
C PHE A 243 2.16 33.96 15.77
N GLY A 244 1.06 33.21 15.63
CA GLY A 244 0.92 31.89 16.26
C GLY A 244 -0.24 31.06 15.71
N ARG A 245 -0.49 29.92 16.33
CA ARG A 245 -1.62 29.03 16.04
C ARG A 245 -2.12 28.44 17.35
N ILE A 246 -3.43 28.32 17.50
CA ILE A 246 -4.04 27.62 18.64
C ILE A 246 -4.74 26.37 18.11
N LEU A 247 -4.55 25.24 18.79
CA LEU A 247 -5.22 23.97 18.53
C LEU A 247 -6.07 23.56 19.73
N PHE A 248 -7.20 22.92 19.49
CA PHE A 248 -8.05 22.29 20.49
C PHE A 248 -8.37 20.85 20.05
N HIS A 249 -8.36 19.90 20.98
CA HIS A 249 -8.84 18.55 20.68
C HIS A 249 -9.67 17.99 21.86
N PRO A 250 -10.90 17.46 21.64
CA PRO A 250 -11.77 16.97 22.72
C PRO A 250 -11.16 15.90 23.64
N ARG A 251 -10.25 15.08 23.11
CA ARG A 251 -9.48 14.05 23.85
C ARG A 251 -8.49 14.63 24.87
N ILE A 252 -8.01 15.86 24.62
CA ILE A 252 -7.10 16.59 25.51
C ILE A 252 -7.92 17.49 26.45
N GLY A 253 -8.99 18.10 25.95
CA GLY A 253 -9.96 18.86 26.73
C GLY A 253 -9.63 20.34 26.95
N GLU A 254 -8.46 20.80 26.51
CA GLU A 254 -8.02 22.20 26.55
C GLU A 254 -7.44 22.62 25.17
N ALA A 255 -7.39 23.93 24.92
CA ALA A 255 -6.77 24.52 23.74
C ALA A 255 -5.36 25.05 24.07
N PHE A 256 -4.39 24.82 23.20
CA PHE A 256 -2.98 25.18 23.42
C PHE A 256 -2.39 25.95 22.25
N GLU A 257 -1.47 26.87 22.56
CA GLU A 257 -0.82 27.72 21.57
C GLU A 257 0.58 27.25 21.17
N LEU A 258 0.93 27.59 19.93
CA LEU A 258 2.24 27.41 19.31
C LEU A 258 2.61 28.72 18.62
N HIS A 259 3.84 29.20 18.82
CA HIS A 259 4.36 30.37 18.10
C HIS A 259 5.83 30.20 17.66
N GLY A 260 6.35 31.21 16.98
CA GLY A 260 7.78 31.32 16.64
C GLY A 260 8.37 30.13 15.87
N LEU A 261 9.57 29.71 16.31
CA LEU A 261 10.31 28.61 15.68
C LEU A 261 9.69 27.25 16.00
N ILE A 262 9.08 27.05 17.17
CA ILE A 262 8.43 25.79 17.52
C ILE A 262 7.20 25.55 16.64
N LEU A 263 6.36 26.56 16.40
CA LEU A 263 5.29 26.48 15.41
C LEU A 263 5.84 26.16 14.02
N SER A 264 6.91 26.83 13.60
CA SER A 264 7.50 26.63 12.27
C SER A 264 7.94 25.18 12.07
N THR A 265 8.69 24.62 13.03
CA THR A 265 9.13 23.21 13.01
C THR A 265 7.96 22.24 13.14
N TYR A 266 6.94 22.53 13.97
CA TYR A 266 5.74 21.69 14.06
C TYR A 266 5.02 21.59 12.71
N LEU A 267 4.84 22.71 11.99
CA LEU A 267 4.24 22.71 10.66
C LEU A 267 5.10 21.98 9.61
N GLU A 268 6.43 22.13 9.66
CA GLU A 268 7.37 21.39 8.80
C GLU A 268 7.33 19.87 9.04
N LEU A 269 7.07 19.43 10.26
CA LEU A 269 6.90 18.02 10.64
C LEU A 269 5.52 17.45 10.27
N GLY A 270 4.64 18.23 9.63
CA GLY A 270 3.29 17.81 9.23
C GLY A 270 2.19 18.19 10.23
N ALA A 271 2.49 19.00 11.25
CA ALA A 271 1.57 19.46 12.27
C ALA A 271 0.84 18.30 12.97
N GLU A 272 -0.48 18.41 13.18
CA GLU A 272 -1.33 17.36 13.76
C GLU A 272 -1.38 16.05 12.94
N TYR A 273 -0.96 16.08 11.66
CA TYR A 273 -0.79 14.88 10.82
C TYR A 273 0.61 14.27 10.97
N GLY A 274 1.52 14.95 11.66
CA GLY A 274 2.89 14.52 11.93
C GLY A 274 3.00 13.60 13.14
N GLY A 275 4.19 13.01 13.33
CA GLY A 275 4.44 12.02 14.39
C GLY A 275 4.42 12.52 15.83
N LEU A 276 4.03 13.78 16.08
CA LEU A 276 3.92 14.37 17.43
C LEU A 276 2.48 14.40 17.96
N GLY A 277 1.46 14.42 17.10
CA GLY A 277 0.06 14.64 17.48
C GLY A 277 -0.21 16.08 17.92
N HIS A 278 -1.30 16.30 18.66
CA HIS A 278 -1.70 17.63 19.13
C HIS A 278 -0.83 18.14 20.29
N PRO A 279 -0.69 19.47 20.46
CA PRO A 279 -0.05 20.05 21.64
C PRO A 279 -0.87 19.77 22.91
N VAL A 280 -0.17 19.47 24.01
CA VAL A 280 -0.72 19.30 25.36
C VAL A 280 -0.21 20.37 26.35
N THR A 281 0.59 21.32 25.87
CA THR A 281 1.01 22.53 26.59
C THR A 281 1.10 23.72 25.65
N ASP A 282 0.95 24.93 26.20
CA ASP A 282 1.44 26.17 25.57
C ASP A 282 2.99 26.18 25.54
N GLU A 283 3.59 27.20 24.92
CA GLU A 283 5.05 27.34 24.90
C GLU A 283 5.59 27.79 26.27
N ILE A 284 6.20 26.84 26.99
CA ILE A 284 6.78 27.04 28.33
C ILE A 284 8.30 27.21 28.29
N ASP A 285 8.88 27.78 29.35
CA ASP A 285 10.33 27.86 29.51
C ASP A 285 10.95 26.46 29.72
N ASP A 286 12.03 26.17 29.00
CA ASP A 286 12.81 24.95 29.23
C ASP A 286 13.84 25.16 30.33
N ALA A 287 13.56 24.65 31.53
CA ALA A 287 14.47 24.70 32.67
C ALA A 287 15.85 24.06 32.43
N ALA A 288 16.02 23.24 31.39
CA ALA A 288 17.31 22.63 31.03
C ALA A 288 18.20 23.54 30.16
N VAL A 289 17.67 24.61 29.56
CA VAL A 289 18.41 25.50 28.65
C VAL A 289 18.16 26.97 28.99
N PRO A 290 19.20 27.78 29.27
CA PRO A 290 19.04 29.23 29.44
C PRO A 290 18.39 29.87 28.20
N PHE A 291 17.23 30.53 28.41
CA PHE A 291 16.37 31.09 27.36
C PHE A 291 15.80 30.07 26.36
N GLY A 292 15.81 28.78 26.71
CA GLY A 292 15.17 27.72 25.93
C GLY A 292 13.65 27.71 26.15
N ARG A 293 12.92 27.19 25.17
CA ARG A 293 11.45 27.15 25.14
C ARG A 293 10.98 25.76 24.69
N ARG A 294 9.79 25.31 25.12
CA ARG A 294 9.29 23.95 24.83
C ARG A 294 7.77 23.92 24.70
N ASN A 295 7.28 23.13 23.75
CA ASN A 295 5.91 22.58 23.76
C ASN A 295 5.98 21.06 23.88
N VAL A 296 5.05 20.50 24.66
CA VAL A 296 4.81 19.04 24.72
C VAL A 296 3.61 18.70 23.86
N PHE A 297 3.64 17.56 23.19
CA PHE A 297 2.60 17.01 22.32
C PHE A 297 2.24 15.59 22.77
N GLU A 298 1.15 15.03 22.25
CA GLU A 298 0.66 13.68 22.59
C GLU A 298 1.74 12.57 22.46
N GLN A 299 2.67 12.71 21.51
CA GLN A 299 3.70 11.70 21.21
C GLN A 299 5.15 12.23 21.30
N GLY A 300 5.39 13.40 21.91
CA GLY A 300 6.75 13.92 22.05
C GLY A 300 6.85 15.36 22.55
N SER A 301 7.98 16.01 22.30
CA SER A 301 8.15 17.44 22.56
C SER A 301 9.05 18.14 21.52
N LEU A 302 8.80 19.42 21.28
CA LEU A 302 9.68 20.31 20.54
C LEU A 302 10.32 21.30 21.50
N ARG A 303 11.63 21.47 21.36
CA ARG A 303 12.46 22.19 22.33
C ARG A 303 13.41 23.13 21.61
N PHE A 304 13.17 24.42 21.72
CA PHE A 304 14.02 25.48 21.20
C PHE A 304 15.20 25.74 22.15
N ASP A 305 16.40 25.73 21.59
CA ASP A 305 17.65 26.11 22.24
C ASP A 305 18.33 27.21 21.40
N PRO A 306 18.67 28.39 21.98
CA PRO A 306 19.31 29.48 21.24
C PRO A 306 20.63 29.12 20.54
N ALA A 307 21.33 28.07 20.98
CA ALA A 307 22.60 27.65 20.41
C ALA A 307 22.46 26.68 19.23
N VAL A 308 21.35 25.91 19.13
CA VAL A 308 21.19 24.83 18.14
C VAL A 308 19.85 24.82 17.39
N GLY A 309 18.90 25.68 17.74
CA GLY A 309 17.57 25.75 17.13
C GLY A 309 16.55 24.83 17.81
N VAL A 310 15.51 24.42 17.07
CA VAL A 310 14.48 23.51 17.58
C VAL A 310 14.93 22.07 17.43
N THR A 311 14.82 21.31 18.52
CA THR A 311 15.09 19.88 18.60
C THR A 311 13.81 19.11 18.89
N GLN A 312 13.68 17.92 18.30
CA GLN A 312 12.53 17.02 18.48
C GLN A 312 12.90 15.85 19.39
N GLU A 313 12.03 15.57 20.35
CA GLU A 313 12.02 14.36 21.18
C GLU A 313 10.72 13.61 20.89
N VAL A 314 10.78 12.30 20.66
CA VAL A 314 9.61 11.43 20.44
C VAL A 314 9.49 10.51 21.65
N PHE A 315 8.28 10.35 22.18
CA PHE A 315 8.04 9.41 23.27
C PHE A 315 8.04 7.98 22.73
N GLU A 316 9.06 7.19 23.10
CA GLU A 316 9.08 5.77 22.76
C GLU A 316 7.90 5.06 23.44
N ARG A 317 7.03 4.46 22.62
CA ARG A 317 5.92 3.63 23.10
C ARG A 317 6.50 2.40 23.80
N GLN A 318 6.49 2.41 25.14
CA GLN A 318 7.00 1.30 25.93
C GLN A 318 6.12 0.05 25.72
N LEU A 319 6.59 -0.83 24.82
CA LEU A 319 5.93 -2.10 24.51
C LEU A 319 5.96 -3.01 25.74
N VAL A 320 4.83 -3.11 26.43
CA VAL A 320 4.66 -4.03 27.57
C VAL A 320 4.38 -5.43 27.02
N PRO A 321 5.26 -6.43 27.23
CA PRO A 321 4.98 -7.79 26.82
C PRO A 321 3.80 -8.33 27.63
N SER A 322 2.90 -9.12 27.01
CA SER A 322 1.72 -9.64 27.71
C SER A 322 1.43 -11.10 27.37
N VAL A 323 0.66 -11.75 28.23
CA VAL A 323 0.13 -13.11 28.03
C VAL A 323 -1.38 -13.02 27.95
N THR A 324 -1.98 -13.63 26.92
CA THR A 324 -3.43 -13.80 26.81
C THR A 324 -3.82 -15.19 27.28
N VAL A 325 -4.86 -15.26 28.13
CA VAL A 325 -5.42 -16.48 28.71
C VAL A 325 -6.87 -16.60 28.28
N LYS A 326 -7.21 -17.71 27.63
CA LYS A 326 -8.59 -18.08 27.33
C LYS A 326 -9.09 -19.04 28.42
N VAL A 327 -10.01 -18.55 29.25
CA VAL A 327 -10.78 -19.36 30.19
C VAL A 327 -11.90 -20.08 29.42
N VAL A 328 -12.18 -21.33 29.80
CA VAL A 328 -13.23 -22.17 29.20
C VAL A 328 -14.58 -21.43 29.17
N ASP A 329 -15.31 -21.55 28.07
CA ASP A 329 -16.62 -20.91 27.87
C ASP A 329 -17.64 -21.29 28.97
N GLY A 330 -18.44 -20.31 29.40
CA GLY A 330 -19.45 -20.50 30.44
C GLY A 330 -18.93 -20.45 31.88
N THR A 331 -17.61 -20.37 32.10
CA THR A 331 -17.04 -20.04 33.41
C THR A 331 -17.26 -18.56 33.72
N PHE A 332 -17.85 -18.23 34.86
CA PHE A 332 -18.04 -16.84 35.26
C PHE A 332 -16.73 -16.20 35.74
N VAL A 333 -16.26 -15.15 35.05
CA VAL A 333 -15.13 -14.32 35.51
C VAL A 333 -15.66 -13.02 36.15
N PRO A 334 -15.40 -12.76 37.45
CA PRO A 334 -15.94 -11.61 38.18
C PRO A 334 -15.20 -10.30 37.86
N LEU A 335 -15.31 -9.84 36.61
CA LEU A 335 -14.73 -8.59 36.10
C LEU A 335 -15.79 -7.72 35.44
N GLY A 336 -15.91 -6.47 35.90
CA GLY A 336 -16.61 -5.40 35.20
C GLY A 336 -15.71 -4.64 34.22
N PRO A 337 -16.27 -3.72 33.41
CA PRO A 337 -15.49 -2.86 32.50
C PRO A 337 -14.40 -2.07 33.24
N GLY A 338 -13.18 -2.05 32.69
CA GLY A 338 -12.00 -1.43 33.33
C GLY A 338 -11.52 -2.09 34.63
N GLY A 339 -12.14 -3.20 35.06
CA GLY A 339 -11.76 -3.94 36.26
C GLY A 339 -10.51 -4.80 36.09
N ALA A 340 -9.88 -5.17 37.21
CA ALA A 340 -8.76 -6.09 37.26
C ALA A 340 -8.89 -7.08 38.43
N LEU A 341 -8.46 -8.33 38.23
CA LEU A 341 -8.34 -9.34 39.28
C LEU A 341 -6.87 -9.52 39.65
N THR A 342 -6.57 -9.69 40.94
CA THR A 342 -5.26 -10.23 41.30
C THR A 342 -5.19 -11.71 40.93
N LEU A 343 -3.97 -12.25 40.79
CA LEU A 343 -3.78 -13.69 40.59
C LEU A 343 -4.45 -14.54 41.70
N THR A 344 -4.44 -14.05 42.93
CA THR A 344 -5.08 -14.70 44.09
C THR A 344 -6.59 -14.74 43.95
N ASP A 345 -7.21 -13.63 43.53
CA ASP A 345 -8.66 -13.55 43.34
C ASP A 345 -9.11 -14.41 42.15
N PHE A 346 -8.32 -14.43 41.07
CA PHE A 346 -8.55 -15.33 39.93
C PHE A 346 -8.47 -16.80 40.35
N ALA A 347 -7.47 -17.19 41.16
CA ALA A 347 -7.37 -18.55 41.66
C ALA A 347 -8.58 -18.95 42.53
N ASN A 348 -8.98 -18.08 43.44
CA ASN A 348 -10.10 -18.32 44.35
C ASN A 348 -11.47 -18.34 43.66
N ALA A 349 -11.69 -17.48 42.66
CA ALA A 349 -12.99 -17.30 42.03
C ALA A 349 -13.20 -18.07 40.72
N VAL A 350 -12.12 -18.44 40.01
CA VAL A 350 -12.18 -19.02 38.66
C VAL A 350 -11.52 -20.41 38.58
N VAL A 351 -10.39 -20.62 39.27
CA VAL A 351 -9.63 -21.89 39.18
C VAL A 351 -10.12 -22.95 40.16
N GLY A 352 -10.41 -22.56 41.41
CA GLY A 352 -10.86 -23.49 42.45
C GLY A 352 -9.73 -24.35 43.05
N PRO A 353 -10.07 -25.29 43.95
CA PRO A 353 -9.08 -25.99 44.78
C PRO A 353 -8.27 -27.05 44.01
N GLY A 354 -6.99 -27.19 44.37
CA GLY A 354 -6.07 -28.19 43.82
C GLY A 354 -4.91 -27.64 42.97
N PHE A 355 -4.92 -26.34 42.66
CA PHE A 355 -3.88 -25.66 41.87
C PHE A 355 -3.04 -24.65 42.66
N GLU A 356 -3.23 -24.58 43.98
CA GLU A 356 -2.57 -23.65 44.89
C GLU A 356 -1.03 -23.65 44.77
N PRO A 357 -0.33 -24.80 44.59
CA PRO A 357 1.12 -24.80 44.41
C PRO A 357 1.59 -24.09 43.14
N LEU A 358 0.82 -24.17 42.05
CA LEU A 358 1.15 -23.53 40.77
C LEU A 358 0.88 -22.02 40.85
N ILE A 359 -0.26 -21.63 41.43
CA ILE A 359 -0.62 -20.23 41.68
C ILE A 359 0.39 -19.57 42.62
N ALA A 360 0.83 -20.25 43.68
CA ALA A 360 1.85 -19.74 44.59
C ALA A 360 3.20 -19.50 43.87
N VAL A 361 3.60 -20.37 42.95
CA VAL A 361 4.80 -20.17 42.12
C VAL A 361 4.64 -18.94 41.23
N VAL A 362 3.54 -18.83 40.46
CA VAL A 362 3.32 -17.67 39.57
C VAL A 362 3.23 -16.36 40.37
N GLY A 363 2.54 -16.35 41.51
CA GLY A 363 2.44 -15.19 42.39
C GLY A 363 3.76 -14.78 43.06
N SER A 364 4.68 -15.74 43.27
CA SER A 364 6.05 -15.46 43.75
C SER A 364 6.96 -14.86 42.66
N LEU A 365 6.70 -15.18 41.38
CA LEU A 365 7.45 -14.66 40.24
C LEU A 365 6.94 -13.28 39.79
N LEU A 366 5.64 -13.02 39.91
CA LEU A 366 4.99 -11.75 39.55
C LEU A 366 4.08 -11.24 40.68
N PRO A 367 4.67 -10.74 41.79
CA PRO A 367 3.90 -10.13 42.86
C PRO A 367 3.20 -8.85 42.37
N GLY A 368 1.88 -8.78 42.56
CA GLY A 368 1.05 -7.66 42.09
C GLY A 368 0.51 -7.78 40.66
N LEU A 369 0.67 -8.95 40.02
CA LEU A 369 0.07 -9.26 38.72
C LEU A 369 -1.45 -9.03 38.72
N LEU A 370 -1.92 -8.37 37.67
CA LEU A 370 -3.33 -8.11 37.39
C LEU A 370 -3.77 -8.83 36.10
N LEU A 371 -4.93 -9.48 36.16
CA LEU A 371 -5.65 -10.00 35.01
C LEU A 371 -6.76 -9.01 34.63
N ARG A 372 -6.78 -8.58 33.38
CA ARG A 372 -7.81 -7.67 32.81
C ARG A 372 -8.53 -8.38 31.68
N ARG A 373 -9.69 -7.89 31.23
CA ARG A 373 -10.33 -8.42 30.02
C ARG A 373 -9.58 -7.95 28.76
N VAL A 374 -9.48 -8.80 27.75
CA VAL A 374 -9.00 -8.42 26.40
C VAL A 374 -10.04 -7.56 25.68
N PHE A 375 -11.33 -7.87 25.91
CA PHE A 375 -12.47 -7.14 25.36
C PHE A 375 -13.18 -6.41 26.50
N ASP A 376 -12.74 -5.18 26.80
CA ASP A 376 -13.25 -4.35 27.90
C ASP A 376 -13.93 -3.04 27.45
N THR A 377 -13.73 -2.64 26.19
CA THR A 377 -14.30 -1.42 25.59
C THR A 377 -15.80 -1.49 25.31
N HIS A 378 -16.35 -2.70 25.26
CA HIS A 378 -17.78 -2.97 25.09
C HIS A 378 -18.27 -3.83 26.25
N THR A 379 -19.50 -3.58 26.69
CA THR A 379 -20.19 -4.39 27.70
C THR A 379 -20.54 -5.78 27.14
N GLY A 380 -20.78 -6.75 28.05
CA GLY A 380 -21.22 -8.09 27.66
C GLY A 380 -22.53 -8.09 26.85
N ASP A 381 -23.44 -7.16 27.14
CA ASP A 381 -24.71 -7.01 26.42
C ASP A 381 -24.48 -6.49 24.99
N GLU A 382 -23.61 -5.49 24.79
CA GLU A 382 -23.24 -4.99 23.46
C GLU A 382 -22.54 -6.07 22.62
N ILE A 383 -21.66 -6.86 23.24
CA ILE A 383 -21.03 -8.02 22.58
C ILE A 383 -22.08 -9.09 22.24
N GLN A 384 -23.09 -9.31 23.08
CA GLN A 384 -24.15 -10.27 22.81
C GLN A 384 -25.03 -9.84 21.62
N VAL A 385 -25.32 -8.53 21.47
CA VAL A 385 -25.99 -8.00 20.27
C VAL A 385 -25.18 -8.32 19.02
N MET A 386 -23.86 -8.06 19.02
CA MET A 386 -22.99 -8.37 17.88
C MET A 386 -22.94 -9.88 17.56
N ILE A 387 -22.98 -10.75 18.58
CA ILE A 387 -23.04 -12.20 18.40
C ILE A 387 -24.37 -12.64 17.77
N ASP A 388 -25.49 -12.06 18.18
CA ASP A 388 -26.81 -12.44 17.68
C ASP A 388 -27.05 -11.92 16.26
N GLU A 389 -26.52 -10.74 15.91
CA GLU A 389 -26.42 -10.27 14.53
C GLU A 389 -25.56 -11.20 13.65
N ALA A 390 -24.39 -11.63 14.17
CA ALA A 390 -23.53 -12.58 13.47
C ALA A 390 -24.20 -13.94 13.25
N ARG A 391 -24.94 -14.47 14.23
CA ARG A 391 -25.73 -15.72 14.11
C ARG A 391 -26.92 -15.59 13.16
N ALA A 392 -27.52 -14.40 13.05
CA ALA A 392 -28.59 -14.13 12.08
C ALA A 392 -28.05 -14.08 10.65
N ALA A 393 -26.82 -13.60 10.44
CA ALA A 393 -26.14 -13.57 9.15
C ALA A 393 -25.53 -14.93 8.76
N ASP A 394 -24.94 -15.66 9.72
CA ASP A 394 -24.39 -17.01 9.56
C ASP A 394 -24.94 -17.95 10.66
N PRO A 395 -25.98 -18.75 10.36
CA PRO A 395 -26.52 -19.74 11.30
C PRO A 395 -25.56 -20.87 11.68
N GLY A 396 -24.39 -20.98 11.03
CA GLY A 396 -23.31 -21.89 11.41
C GLY A 396 -22.31 -21.29 12.42
N TYR A 397 -22.41 -20.00 12.74
CA TYR A 397 -21.45 -19.30 13.60
C TYR A 397 -21.59 -19.71 15.08
N SER A 398 -20.49 -20.24 15.63
CA SER A 398 -20.33 -20.52 17.05
C SER A 398 -19.40 -19.48 17.68
N ALA A 399 -19.97 -18.47 18.32
CA ALA A 399 -19.21 -17.50 19.10
C ALA A 399 -18.57 -18.14 20.34
N PRO A 400 -17.30 -17.81 20.68
CA PRO A 400 -16.74 -18.08 22.00
C PRO A 400 -17.31 -17.12 23.05
N ASP A 401 -17.09 -17.40 24.33
CA ASP A 401 -17.33 -16.43 25.40
C ASP A 401 -16.21 -15.39 25.44
N PHE A 402 -16.49 -14.19 24.91
CA PHE A 402 -15.57 -13.07 24.87
C PHE A 402 -15.24 -12.50 26.26
N ASN A 403 -16.11 -12.70 27.25
CA ASN A 403 -15.87 -12.28 28.64
C ASN A 403 -14.69 -13.04 29.28
N ASN A 404 -14.35 -14.20 28.70
CA ASN A 404 -13.41 -15.18 29.24
C ASN A 404 -12.01 -15.08 28.60
N PHE A 405 -11.74 -14.03 27.84
CA PHE A 405 -10.38 -13.69 27.37
C PHE A 405 -9.75 -12.68 28.32
N LEU A 406 -8.66 -13.07 28.98
CA LEU A 406 -7.94 -12.26 29.94
C LEU A 406 -6.53 -11.93 29.47
N ALA A 407 -6.10 -10.69 29.66
CA ALA A 407 -4.74 -10.22 29.42
C ALA A 407 -3.98 -10.07 30.74
N ILE A 408 -2.68 -10.39 30.69
CA ILE A 408 -1.71 -10.23 31.77
C ILE A 408 -0.55 -9.39 31.25
N ASP A 409 -0.44 -8.15 31.72
CA ASP A 409 0.72 -7.29 31.44
C ASP A 409 1.93 -7.77 32.24
N CYS A 410 3.05 -8.01 31.56
CA CYS A 410 4.29 -8.52 32.16
C CYS A 410 5.39 -7.45 32.16
N PRO A 411 6.30 -7.44 33.16
CA PRO A 411 7.45 -6.55 33.15
C PRO A 411 8.35 -6.75 31.91
N PRO A 412 9.06 -5.71 31.43
CA PRO A 412 10.04 -5.85 30.36
C PRO A 412 11.08 -6.94 30.64
N GLY A 413 11.34 -7.81 29.67
CA GLY A 413 12.29 -8.93 29.80
C GLY A 413 11.77 -10.14 30.57
N PHE A 414 10.49 -10.18 30.96
CA PHE A 414 9.89 -11.34 31.62
C PHE A 414 9.62 -12.52 30.66
N ASP A 415 9.69 -13.75 31.16
CA ASP A 415 9.44 -14.99 30.41
C ASP A 415 7.92 -15.24 30.24
N THR A 416 7.33 -14.60 29.23
CA THR A 416 5.92 -14.77 28.87
C THR A 416 5.59 -16.17 28.36
N ASP A 417 6.52 -16.83 27.66
CA ASP A 417 6.31 -18.18 27.13
C ASP A 417 6.24 -19.21 28.27
N GLY A 418 7.13 -19.09 29.26
CA GLY A 418 7.08 -19.88 30.49
C GLY A 418 5.80 -19.67 31.29
N LEU A 419 5.30 -18.43 31.38
CA LEU A 419 4.04 -18.10 32.03
C LEU A 419 2.82 -18.66 31.27
N ALA A 420 2.76 -18.51 29.94
CA ALA A 420 1.72 -19.08 29.10
C ALA A 420 1.69 -20.62 29.18
N ALA A 421 2.86 -21.26 29.18
CA ALA A 421 3.00 -22.70 29.33
C ALA A 421 2.54 -23.19 30.73
N ALA A 422 2.82 -22.42 31.78
CA ALA A 422 2.37 -22.69 33.15
C ALA A 422 0.84 -22.54 33.29
N LEU A 423 0.26 -21.45 32.80
CA LEU A 423 -1.19 -21.21 32.83
C LEU A 423 -1.96 -22.24 32.01
N SER A 424 -1.39 -22.72 30.90
CA SER A 424 -1.95 -23.83 30.11
C SER A 424 -1.94 -25.18 30.83
N GLN A 425 -1.29 -25.32 32.00
CA GLN A 425 -1.43 -26.53 32.84
C GLN A 425 -2.72 -26.53 33.69
N LEU A 426 -3.45 -25.41 33.77
CA LEU A 426 -4.74 -25.29 34.46
C LEU A 426 -5.90 -25.92 33.66
N ALA A 427 -5.67 -27.12 33.12
CA ALA A 427 -6.59 -27.82 32.22
C ALA A 427 -7.92 -28.11 32.91
N GLY A 428 -9.02 -27.67 32.29
CA GLY A 428 -10.37 -27.72 32.85
C GLY A 428 -10.92 -26.34 33.25
N THR A 429 -10.04 -25.37 33.53
CA THR A 429 -10.41 -23.96 33.72
C THR A 429 -9.86 -23.08 32.60
N VAL A 430 -8.58 -23.26 32.24
CA VAL A 430 -7.95 -22.61 31.09
C VAL A 430 -8.06 -23.53 29.89
N GLU A 431 -8.55 -23.00 28.77
CA GLU A 431 -8.63 -23.70 27.48
C GLU A 431 -7.28 -23.63 26.77
N TYR A 432 -6.66 -22.44 26.74
CA TYR A 432 -5.29 -22.20 26.29
C TYR A 432 -4.77 -20.86 26.83
N ALA A 433 -3.45 -20.71 26.93
CA ALA A 433 -2.79 -19.43 27.13
C ALA A 433 -1.59 -19.28 26.18
N TYR A 434 -1.29 -18.05 25.75
CA TYR A 434 -0.22 -17.74 24.80
C TYR A 434 0.42 -16.39 25.09
N THR A 435 1.72 -16.25 24.81
CA THR A 435 2.36 -14.93 24.72
C THR A 435 1.64 -14.12 23.66
N THR A 436 1.04 -13.00 24.03
CA THR A 436 0.42 -12.08 23.09
C THR A 436 1.52 -11.56 22.16
N PRO A 437 1.49 -11.84 20.84
CA PRO A 437 2.45 -11.24 19.94
C PRO A 437 2.25 -9.73 19.99
N LEU A 438 3.34 -8.98 20.17
CA LEU A 438 3.28 -7.52 20.12
C LEU A 438 2.73 -7.11 18.75
N ALA A 439 1.60 -6.42 18.75
CA ALA A 439 1.09 -5.73 17.59
C ALA A 439 2.02 -4.54 17.31
N SER A 440 3.08 -4.77 16.54
CA SER A 440 3.83 -3.70 15.91
C SER A 440 3.02 -3.17 14.73
N ASP A 441 2.71 -1.88 14.72
CA ASP A 441 2.34 -1.19 13.49
C ASP A 441 3.47 -1.39 12.47
N PRO A 442 3.20 -1.84 11.23
CA PRO A 442 4.23 -1.96 10.20
C PRO A 442 4.61 -0.56 9.70
N VAL A 443 5.44 0.14 10.48
CA VAL A 443 6.02 1.42 10.10
C VAL A 443 7.15 1.15 9.12
N VAL A 444 6.85 1.20 7.83
CA VAL A 444 7.86 1.27 6.77
C VAL A 444 8.64 2.57 6.96
N GLY A 445 9.91 2.45 7.32
CA GLY A 445 10.81 3.54 7.61
C GLY A 445 11.33 4.26 6.38
N THR A 446 11.85 5.47 6.61
CA THR A 446 12.54 6.29 5.60
C THR A 446 14.07 6.23 5.73
N SER A 447 14.57 5.30 6.57
CA SER A 447 15.96 5.18 7.01
C SER A 447 16.91 4.62 5.94
N ASN A 448 16.40 4.03 4.86
CA ASN A 448 17.20 3.52 3.75
C ASN A 448 17.92 4.69 3.02
N PRO A 449 19.27 4.71 2.91
CA PRO A 449 20.04 5.90 2.50
C PRO A 449 19.72 6.54 1.13
N LEU A 450 19.11 5.79 0.20
CA LEU A 450 18.69 6.28 -1.11
C LEU A 450 17.20 6.67 -1.15
N PHE A 451 16.43 6.47 -0.09
CA PHE A 451 15.00 6.84 0.00
C PHE A 451 14.76 8.31 -0.34
N SER A 452 15.59 9.22 0.18
CA SER A 452 15.57 10.65 -0.14
C SER A 452 15.69 10.97 -1.65
N ARG A 453 16.26 10.04 -2.42
CA ARG A 453 16.46 10.12 -3.88
C ARG A 453 15.35 9.42 -4.68
N GLN A 454 14.45 8.67 -4.05
CA GLN A 454 13.28 8.04 -4.66
C GLN A 454 12.15 9.06 -4.82
N GLY A 455 12.35 10.06 -5.70
CA GLY A 455 11.46 11.22 -5.81
C GLY A 455 10.00 10.89 -6.10
N TYR A 456 9.73 9.79 -6.80
CA TYR A 456 8.37 9.28 -7.08
C TYR A 456 7.58 8.90 -5.82
N LEU A 457 8.24 8.63 -4.68
CA LEU A 457 7.60 8.30 -3.41
C LEU A 457 7.11 9.52 -2.61
N ARG A 458 7.63 10.71 -2.93
CA ARG A 458 7.35 11.96 -2.20
C ARG A 458 5.85 12.31 -2.18
N PRO A 459 5.40 13.18 -1.25
CA PRO A 459 4.05 13.75 -1.28
C PRO A 459 3.64 14.23 -2.67
N ALA A 460 2.35 14.09 -2.99
CA ALA A 460 1.77 14.83 -4.10
C ALA A 460 1.89 16.34 -3.81
N LEU A 461 2.12 17.22 -4.78
CA LEU A 461 2.02 16.98 -6.23
C LEU A 461 3.25 16.34 -6.90
N ASP A 462 4.39 16.18 -6.21
CA ASP A 462 5.64 15.66 -6.80
C ASP A 462 5.60 14.15 -7.08
N GLY A 463 5.11 13.36 -6.12
CA GLY A 463 5.06 11.90 -6.17
C GLY A 463 3.70 11.33 -5.76
N ILE A 464 3.66 10.04 -5.43
CA ILE A 464 2.41 9.34 -5.05
C ILE A 464 1.99 9.57 -3.59
N GLY A 465 2.85 10.16 -2.74
CA GLY A 465 2.62 10.35 -1.31
C GLY A 465 2.62 9.04 -0.52
N VAL A 466 3.64 8.19 -0.71
CA VAL A 466 3.62 6.80 -0.20
C VAL A 466 3.46 6.71 1.32
N GLN A 467 4.06 7.65 2.05
CA GLN A 467 4.02 7.67 3.51
C GLN A 467 2.60 7.84 4.08
N ALA A 468 1.66 8.41 3.32
CA ALA A 468 0.27 8.53 3.77
C ALA A 468 -0.40 7.15 3.95
N ALA A 469 -0.03 6.16 3.15
CA ALA A 469 -0.50 4.79 3.28
C ALA A 469 0.29 4.01 4.35
N TRP A 470 1.62 4.20 4.42
CA TRP A 470 2.47 3.60 5.46
C TRP A 470 2.06 4.04 6.87
N ALA A 471 1.69 5.32 7.05
CA ALA A 471 1.14 5.86 8.30
C ALA A 471 -0.24 5.27 8.70
N LYS A 472 -0.86 4.48 7.83
CA LYS A 472 -2.08 3.69 8.11
C LYS A 472 -1.81 2.18 8.16
N GLY A 473 -0.54 1.78 8.33
CA GLY A 473 -0.12 0.38 8.44
C GLY A 473 -0.27 -0.44 7.16
N ALA A 474 -0.34 0.22 5.99
CA ALA A 474 -0.36 -0.47 4.70
C ALA A 474 1.05 -0.57 4.14
N ASP A 475 1.59 -1.79 4.07
CA ASP A 475 2.95 -2.12 3.62
C ASP A 475 2.97 -3.19 2.50
N GLY A 476 1.79 -3.65 2.07
CA GLY A 476 1.59 -4.74 1.11
C GLY A 476 1.45 -6.12 1.75
N SER A 477 1.47 -6.23 3.08
CA SER A 477 1.32 -7.51 3.80
C SER A 477 0.01 -8.24 3.46
N GLY A 478 0.05 -9.57 3.48
CA GLY A 478 -1.10 -10.44 3.12
C GLY A 478 -1.46 -10.51 1.63
N LEU A 479 -0.85 -9.68 0.78
CA LEU A 479 -1.04 -9.65 -0.67
C LEU A 479 0.00 -10.46 -1.43
N GLN A 480 -0.35 -10.88 -2.64
CA GLN A 480 0.60 -11.44 -3.59
C GLN A 480 0.83 -10.50 -4.77
N PHE A 481 2.08 -10.48 -5.21
CA PHE A 481 2.57 -9.71 -6.36
C PHE A 481 3.28 -10.65 -7.33
N ILE A 482 2.97 -10.53 -8.63
CA ILE A 482 3.76 -11.16 -9.69
C ILE A 482 4.18 -10.12 -10.73
N ASP A 483 5.48 -10.10 -11.02
CA ASP A 483 6.05 -9.41 -12.17
C ASP A 483 6.23 -10.37 -13.37
N VAL A 484 5.91 -9.88 -14.58
CA VAL A 484 5.99 -10.58 -15.86
C VAL A 484 6.93 -9.84 -16.82
N GLU A 485 8.22 -10.17 -16.71
CA GLU A 485 9.33 -9.64 -17.51
C GLU A 485 10.19 -10.82 -18.04
N GLN A 486 11.40 -10.59 -18.55
CA GLN A 486 12.31 -11.62 -19.07
C GLN A 486 13.35 -12.11 -18.06
N GLY A 487 13.65 -11.34 -17.00
CA GLY A 487 14.64 -11.77 -16.01
C GLY A 487 15.02 -10.78 -14.91
N TRP A 488 15.49 -11.32 -13.79
CA TRP A 488 15.78 -10.66 -12.52
C TRP A 488 17.05 -11.22 -11.87
N PHE A 489 17.80 -10.39 -11.16
CA PHE A 489 18.90 -10.84 -10.31
C PHE A 489 18.39 -11.38 -8.96
N LEU A 490 17.82 -12.60 -9.01
CA LEU A 490 17.34 -13.32 -7.82
C LEU A 490 18.48 -13.86 -6.91
N GLY A 491 19.75 -13.54 -7.21
CA GLY A 491 20.94 -14.03 -6.51
C GLY A 491 21.26 -13.34 -5.19
N GLY A 492 20.25 -12.70 -4.56
CA GLY A 492 20.38 -11.93 -3.32
C GLY A 492 20.97 -10.54 -3.55
N HIS A 493 20.24 -9.69 -4.29
CA HIS A 493 20.37 -8.24 -4.14
C HIS A 493 20.03 -7.85 -2.69
N GLN A 494 20.77 -6.93 -2.09
CA GLN A 494 20.70 -6.70 -0.64
C GLN A 494 19.35 -6.11 -0.16
N ASP A 495 18.70 -5.31 -1.01
CA ASP A 495 17.37 -4.74 -0.72
C ASP A 495 16.24 -5.56 -1.35
N LEU A 496 16.45 -6.82 -1.74
CA LEU A 496 15.35 -7.69 -2.17
C LEU A 496 15.15 -8.86 -1.19
N PRO A 497 13.90 -9.20 -0.84
CA PRO A 497 13.61 -10.35 0.00
C PRO A 497 14.16 -11.63 -0.63
N THR A 498 14.66 -12.52 0.23
CA THR A 498 15.18 -13.81 -0.22
C THR A 498 14.05 -14.77 -0.63
N GLY A 499 14.34 -15.72 -1.52
CA GLY A 499 13.39 -16.78 -1.87
C GLY A 499 12.30 -16.40 -2.90
N ILE A 500 12.38 -15.22 -3.55
CA ILE A 500 11.51 -14.85 -4.67
C ILE A 500 11.51 -15.97 -5.71
N ARG A 501 10.33 -16.58 -5.94
CA ARG A 501 10.20 -17.76 -6.79
C ARG A 501 9.95 -17.38 -8.25
N LEU A 502 10.81 -17.87 -9.14
CA LEU A 502 10.51 -17.98 -10.57
C LEU A 502 9.44 -19.05 -10.80
N LEU A 503 8.33 -18.68 -11.42
CA LEU A 503 7.20 -19.56 -11.72
C LEU A 503 7.42 -20.38 -12.99
N GLY A 504 8.14 -19.84 -13.97
CA GLY A 504 8.40 -20.47 -15.26
C GLY A 504 9.22 -19.56 -16.19
N GLY A 505 9.56 -20.10 -17.36
CA GLY A 505 10.42 -19.46 -18.36
C GLY A 505 11.90 -19.41 -17.97
N HIS A 506 12.72 -18.86 -18.86
CA HIS A 506 14.15 -18.67 -18.67
C HIS A 506 14.42 -17.30 -18.05
N ASN A 507 15.07 -17.29 -16.89
CA ASN A 507 15.51 -16.07 -16.23
C ASN A 507 16.71 -15.46 -16.99
N THR A 508 16.46 -14.44 -17.80
CA THR A 508 17.40 -13.95 -18.82
C THR A 508 18.41 -12.96 -18.22
N ALA A 509 19.69 -13.32 -18.19
CA ALA A 509 20.77 -12.52 -17.59
C ALA A 509 20.90 -11.09 -18.17
N ALA A 510 20.54 -10.89 -19.44
CA ALA A 510 20.53 -9.57 -20.08
C ALA A 510 19.45 -8.62 -19.51
N SER A 511 18.35 -9.17 -19.01
CA SER A 511 17.22 -8.41 -18.45
C SER A 511 17.35 -8.18 -16.95
N PHE A 512 18.29 -8.85 -16.27
CA PHE A 512 18.49 -8.71 -14.82
C PHE A 512 18.51 -7.25 -14.34
N PRO A 513 19.19 -6.28 -14.98
CA PRO A 513 19.20 -4.89 -14.51
C PRO A 513 17.83 -4.21 -14.55
N HIS A 514 16.98 -4.60 -15.50
CA HIS A 514 15.65 -4.03 -15.73
C HIS A 514 14.63 -4.69 -14.81
N GLY A 515 14.49 -6.02 -14.81
CA GLY A 515 13.55 -6.69 -13.91
C GLY A 515 13.86 -6.47 -12.43
N THR A 516 15.15 -6.38 -12.05
CA THR A 516 15.54 -6.07 -10.65
C THR A 516 15.16 -4.63 -10.26
N ALA A 517 15.16 -3.69 -11.20
CA ALA A 517 14.70 -2.32 -10.98
C ALA A 517 13.18 -2.28 -10.75
N VAL A 518 12.43 -2.90 -11.66
CA VAL A 518 10.96 -3.02 -11.58
C VAL A 518 10.52 -3.57 -10.22
N ILE A 519 11.06 -4.73 -9.80
CA ILE A 519 10.68 -5.29 -8.49
C ILE A 519 11.26 -4.50 -7.33
N GLY A 520 12.40 -3.82 -7.48
CA GLY A 520 12.95 -2.94 -6.44
C GLY A 520 12.06 -1.76 -6.08
N GLU A 521 11.36 -1.18 -7.07
CA GLU A 521 10.40 -0.10 -6.84
C GLU A 521 9.18 -0.57 -6.03
N VAL A 522 8.79 -1.83 -6.18
CA VAL A 522 7.62 -2.41 -5.50
C VAL A 522 7.98 -2.99 -4.14
N ILE A 523 9.04 -3.82 -4.06
CA ILE A 523 9.35 -4.67 -2.90
C ILE A 523 10.79 -4.53 -2.39
N GLY A 524 11.41 -3.38 -2.63
CA GLY A 524 12.63 -3.00 -1.93
C GLY A 524 12.46 -3.10 -0.41
N ALA A 525 13.27 -3.90 0.27
CA ALA A 525 13.13 -4.14 1.70
C ALA A 525 13.44 -2.89 2.54
N ASP A 526 12.59 -2.56 3.50
CA ASP A 526 12.96 -1.66 4.59
C ASP A 526 13.95 -2.37 5.52
N ASN A 527 15.20 -1.92 5.51
CA ASN A 527 16.34 -2.67 6.03
C ASN A 527 17.54 -1.78 6.42
N THR A 528 17.39 -0.46 6.42
CA THR A 528 18.43 0.58 6.57
C THR A 528 19.50 0.62 5.46
N VAL A 529 19.28 -0.04 4.33
CA VAL A 529 20.22 -0.16 3.20
C VAL A 529 19.58 0.33 1.90
N GLY A 530 20.37 0.98 1.05
CA GLY A 530 19.96 1.39 -0.30
C GLY A 530 18.57 2.03 -0.40
N ILE A 531 17.63 1.38 -1.10
CA ILE A 531 16.29 1.89 -1.42
C ILE A 531 15.20 1.18 -0.59
N CYS A 532 14.04 1.80 -0.41
CA CYS A 532 12.83 1.15 0.13
C CYS A 532 11.74 1.10 -0.95
N GLY A 533 11.08 -0.06 -1.12
CA GLY A 533 9.99 -0.25 -2.09
C GLY A 533 8.66 0.27 -1.59
N ILE A 534 7.68 0.43 -2.48
CA ILE A 534 6.34 0.97 -2.15
C ILE A 534 5.56 0.03 -1.21
N ALA A 535 5.68 -1.27 -1.41
CA ALA A 535 4.93 -2.33 -0.72
C ALA A 535 5.91 -3.44 -0.27
N PRO A 536 6.84 -3.14 0.66
CA PRO A 536 7.98 -4.01 1.00
C PRO A 536 7.59 -5.38 1.55
N ALA A 537 6.39 -5.52 2.13
CA ALA A 537 5.91 -6.78 2.71
C ALA A 537 5.11 -7.66 1.72
N ALA A 538 4.95 -7.24 0.46
CA ALA A 538 4.18 -7.98 -0.54
C ALA A 538 4.84 -9.30 -0.95
N ALA A 539 4.09 -10.41 -0.84
CA ALA A 539 4.62 -11.75 -1.12
C ALA A 539 4.83 -11.96 -2.64
N THR A 540 6.09 -11.85 -3.05
CA THR A 540 6.46 -11.68 -4.46
C THR A 540 6.93 -12.96 -5.15
N ARG A 541 6.52 -13.10 -6.41
CA ARG A 541 7.01 -14.11 -7.35
C ARG A 541 7.24 -13.46 -8.71
N VAL A 542 7.93 -14.16 -9.61
CA VAL A 542 8.24 -13.64 -10.95
C VAL A 542 7.96 -14.70 -12.01
N MET A 543 7.53 -14.28 -13.20
CA MET A 543 7.20 -15.19 -14.30
C MET A 543 7.89 -14.74 -15.58
N SER A 544 8.91 -15.50 -16.04
CA SER A 544 9.57 -15.15 -17.30
C SER A 544 8.69 -15.50 -18.50
N TYR A 545 8.43 -14.51 -19.35
CA TYR A 545 7.78 -14.77 -20.64
C TYR A 545 8.75 -15.26 -21.72
N ASN A 546 10.06 -15.28 -21.46
CA ASN A 546 11.04 -15.86 -22.38
C ASN A 546 11.11 -17.38 -22.18
N GLN A 547 10.60 -18.20 -23.11
CA GLN A 547 10.75 -19.66 -23.06
C GLN A 547 11.72 -20.18 -24.11
N SER A 548 11.65 -19.73 -25.36
CA SER A 548 12.52 -20.23 -26.44
C SER A 548 13.59 -19.23 -26.92
N ASN A 549 13.79 -18.11 -26.21
CA ASN A 549 14.49 -16.92 -26.70
C ASN A 549 14.02 -16.48 -28.11
N PRO A 550 12.70 -16.35 -28.35
CA PRO A 550 12.18 -16.02 -29.66
C PRO A 550 12.54 -14.57 -30.07
N PRO A 551 12.65 -14.27 -31.38
CA PRO A 551 12.85 -12.89 -31.84
C PRO A 551 11.73 -11.97 -31.35
N PHE A 552 12.09 -10.75 -30.96
CA PHE A 552 11.16 -9.73 -30.48
C PHE A 552 9.98 -9.53 -31.45
N ASN A 553 8.77 -9.45 -30.89
CA ASN A 553 7.49 -9.27 -31.60
C ASN A 553 7.09 -10.39 -32.60
N SER A 554 7.85 -11.50 -32.65
CA SER A 554 7.47 -12.69 -33.40
C SER A 554 6.16 -13.31 -32.88
N PHE A 555 5.55 -14.18 -33.69
CA PHE A 555 4.38 -14.96 -33.27
C PHE A 555 4.68 -15.75 -31.97
N GLN A 556 5.83 -16.42 -31.92
CA GLN A 556 6.27 -17.20 -30.77
C GLN A 556 6.40 -16.31 -29.52
N SER A 557 7.06 -15.14 -29.60
CA SER A 557 7.20 -14.26 -28.43
C SER A 557 5.86 -13.77 -27.88
N ARG A 558 4.86 -13.52 -28.76
CA ARG A 558 3.53 -13.08 -28.35
C ARG A 558 2.71 -14.23 -27.73
N GLN A 559 2.86 -15.45 -28.25
CA GLN A 559 2.27 -16.65 -27.66
C GLN A 559 2.87 -16.99 -26.29
N GLU A 560 4.20 -16.90 -26.14
CA GLU A 560 4.89 -17.13 -24.86
C GLU A 560 4.47 -16.10 -23.80
N LEU A 561 4.28 -14.83 -24.20
CA LEU A 561 3.76 -13.78 -23.33
C LEU A 561 2.31 -14.03 -22.87
N ALA A 562 1.41 -14.40 -23.79
CA ALA A 562 0.03 -14.75 -23.42
C ALA A 562 -0.01 -15.96 -22.46
N ASN A 563 0.83 -16.98 -22.71
CA ASN A 563 0.97 -18.13 -21.82
C ASN A 563 1.56 -17.74 -20.45
N ALA A 564 2.52 -16.80 -20.40
CA ALA A 564 3.09 -16.31 -19.16
C ALA A 564 2.04 -15.61 -18.28
N VAL A 565 1.20 -14.76 -18.87
CA VAL A 565 0.05 -14.14 -18.18
C VAL A 565 -0.92 -15.20 -17.64
N MET A 566 -1.20 -16.27 -18.40
CA MET A 566 -2.04 -17.38 -17.94
C MET A 566 -1.43 -18.15 -16.75
N VAL A 567 -0.12 -18.43 -16.77
CA VAL A 567 0.58 -19.11 -15.65
C VAL A 567 0.64 -18.20 -14.42
N ALA A 568 0.96 -16.93 -14.59
CA ALA A 568 1.04 -15.96 -13.50
C ALA A 568 -0.32 -15.76 -12.81
N GLN A 569 -1.38 -15.46 -13.57
CA GLN A 569 -2.70 -15.25 -12.99
C GLN A 569 -3.26 -16.49 -12.27
N ALA A 570 -2.83 -17.71 -12.65
CA ALA A 570 -3.25 -18.95 -12.00
C ALA A 570 -2.63 -19.13 -10.61
N GLN A 571 -1.63 -18.32 -10.24
CA GLN A 571 -1.08 -18.26 -8.89
C GLN A 571 -1.69 -17.14 -8.04
N LEU A 572 -2.36 -16.16 -8.66
CA LEU A 572 -2.98 -15.01 -7.99
C LEU A 572 -4.44 -15.29 -7.62
N ARG A 573 -4.85 -14.75 -6.48
CA ARG A 573 -6.24 -14.78 -5.99
C ARG A 573 -6.91 -13.44 -6.25
N PHE A 574 -8.21 -13.36 -5.92
CA PHE A 574 -8.96 -12.11 -5.95
C PHE A 574 -8.25 -11.03 -5.14
N GLY A 575 -8.09 -9.84 -5.75
CA GLY A 575 -7.42 -8.68 -5.19
C GLY A 575 -5.88 -8.77 -5.06
N ASP A 576 -5.24 -9.86 -5.49
CA ASP A 576 -3.78 -9.86 -5.65
C ASP A 576 -3.39 -9.12 -6.97
N VAL A 577 -2.12 -8.75 -7.15
CA VAL A 577 -1.65 -7.84 -8.23
C VAL A 577 -0.73 -8.55 -9.24
N LEU A 578 -0.95 -8.27 -10.53
CA LEU A 578 -0.12 -8.71 -11.65
C LEU A 578 0.45 -7.49 -12.39
N LEU A 579 1.77 -7.39 -12.49
CA LEU A 579 2.45 -6.40 -13.32
C LEU A 579 2.88 -7.02 -14.66
N LEU A 580 2.61 -6.28 -15.74
CA LEU A 580 2.89 -6.68 -17.12
C LEU A 580 3.74 -5.62 -17.81
N GLU A 581 5.06 -5.77 -17.67
CA GLU A 581 6.08 -4.87 -18.21
C GLU A 581 6.31 -4.99 -19.71
N ALA A 582 5.88 -6.12 -20.28
CA ALA A 582 6.05 -6.39 -21.69
C ALA A 582 5.38 -5.32 -22.58
N GLN A 583 6.14 -4.88 -23.58
CA GLN A 583 5.67 -4.00 -24.66
C GLN A 583 5.86 -4.72 -26.01
N LEU A 584 4.91 -4.53 -26.92
CA LEU A 584 4.93 -5.10 -28.27
C LEU A 584 5.23 -4.01 -29.30
N GLN A 585 5.41 -4.38 -30.57
CA GLN A 585 5.59 -3.42 -31.67
C GLN A 585 4.43 -3.47 -32.66
N ALA A 586 3.84 -2.30 -32.93
CA ALA A 586 2.82 -2.09 -33.94
C ALA A 586 3.21 -0.94 -34.89
N THR A 587 2.60 -0.90 -36.07
CA THR A 587 2.73 0.23 -36.99
C THR A 587 1.48 1.09 -36.87
N ILE A 588 1.62 2.36 -36.47
CA ILE A 588 0.54 3.35 -36.40
C ILE A 588 0.90 4.48 -37.36
N SER A 589 -0.02 4.85 -38.25
CA SER A 589 0.18 5.93 -39.24
C SER A 589 1.50 5.80 -40.05
N GLY A 590 1.90 4.56 -40.36
CA GLY A 590 3.14 4.24 -41.09
C GLY A 590 4.41 4.19 -40.24
N VAL A 591 4.36 4.58 -38.96
CA VAL A 591 5.51 4.61 -38.03
C VAL A 591 5.46 3.42 -37.08
N LYS A 592 6.61 2.80 -36.81
CA LYS A 592 6.73 1.72 -35.83
C LYS A 592 6.80 2.27 -34.41
N HIS A 593 5.88 1.81 -33.58
CA HIS A 593 5.77 2.18 -32.16
C HIS A 593 5.87 0.95 -31.27
N LEU A 594 6.47 1.12 -30.09
CA LEU A 594 6.27 0.24 -28.94
C LEU A 594 4.94 0.60 -28.26
N VAL A 595 4.11 -0.42 -28.04
CA VAL A 595 2.70 -0.33 -27.62
C VAL A 595 2.39 -1.31 -26.48
N PRO A 596 1.28 -1.15 -25.74
CA PRO A 596 0.90 -2.05 -24.65
C PRO A 596 0.75 -3.50 -25.12
N ALA A 597 1.07 -4.48 -24.27
CA ALA A 597 0.95 -5.89 -24.64
C ALA A 597 -0.49 -6.35 -24.97
N GLU A 598 -1.51 -5.66 -24.44
CA GLU A 598 -2.93 -5.90 -24.78
C GLU A 598 -3.30 -5.57 -26.25
N THR A 599 -2.37 -5.04 -27.05
CA THR A 599 -2.53 -4.94 -28.52
C THR A 599 -2.51 -6.30 -29.22
N ASP A 600 -1.96 -7.36 -28.60
CA ASP A 600 -2.12 -8.73 -29.08
C ASP A 600 -3.42 -9.37 -28.54
N PRO A 601 -4.31 -9.90 -29.39
CA PRO A 601 -5.58 -10.47 -28.94
C PRO A 601 -5.49 -11.64 -27.95
N ALA A 602 -4.40 -12.44 -27.98
CA ALA A 602 -4.23 -13.54 -27.05
C ALA A 602 -3.81 -13.03 -25.66
N VAL A 603 -2.93 -12.02 -25.62
CA VAL A 603 -2.57 -11.33 -24.37
C VAL A 603 -3.78 -10.59 -23.80
N PHE A 604 -4.53 -9.86 -24.64
CA PHE A 604 -5.79 -9.21 -24.27
C PHE A 604 -6.75 -10.19 -23.58
N ALA A 605 -6.99 -11.36 -24.18
CA ALA A 605 -7.91 -12.35 -23.63
C ALA A 605 -7.41 -12.93 -22.28
N ALA A 606 -6.11 -13.19 -22.15
CA ALA A 606 -5.50 -13.65 -20.90
C ALA A 606 -5.64 -12.59 -19.79
N VAL A 607 -5.33 -11.33 -20.09
CA VAL A 607 -5.50 -10.19 -19.18
C VAL A 607 -6.97 -10.02 -18.79
N ARG A 608 -7.90 -10.10 -19.74
CA ARG A 608 -9.34 -9.97 -19.48
C ARG A 608 -9.88 -11.03 -18.53
N LEU A 609 -9.35 -12.26 -18.60
CA LEU A 609 -9.68 -13.32 -17.65
C LEU A 609 -9.14 -13.01 -16.24
N ALA A 610 -7.92 -12.50 -16.13
CA ALA A 610 -7.32 -12.14 -14.82
C ALA A 610 -8.15 -11.03 -14.13
N THR A 611 -8.49 -9.98 -14.88
CA THR A 611 -9.26 -8.83 -14.37
C THR A 611 -10.71 -9.22 -14.04
N ALA A 612 -11.33 -10.12 -14.83
CA ALA A 612 -12.64 -10.70 -14.52
C ALA A 612 -12.63 -11.56 -13.24
N ARG A 613 -11.48 -12.17 -12.89
CA ARG A 613 -11.28 -12.89 -11.62
C ARG A 613 -10.94 -11.96 -10.44
N GLY A 614 -10.92 -10.64 -10.65
CA GLY A 614 -10.60 -9.63 -9.65
C GLY A 614 -9.11 -9.47 -9.36
N VAL A 615 -8.21 -9.99 -10.21
CA VAL A 615 -6.77 -9.69 -10.14
C VAL A 615 -6.52 -8.33 -10.78
N SER A 616 -5.90 -7.40 -10.03
CA SER A 616 -5.52 -6.09 -10.59
C SER A 616 -4.33 -6.28 -11.53
N VAL A 617 -4.56 -6.11 -12.83
CA VAL A 617 -3.49 -6.15 -13.84
C VAL A 617 -3.05 -4.73 -14.14
N VAL A 618 -1.77 -4.44 -13.93
CA VAL A 618 -1.11 -3.17 -14.26
C VAL A 618 -0.20 -3.41 -15.46
N ALA A 619 -0.28 -2.57 -16.49
CA ALA A 619 0.43 -2.78 -17.75
C ALA A 619 1.09 -1.49 -18.27
N ALA A 620 2.31 -1.61 -18.78
CA ALA A 620 3.06 -0.47 -19.32
C ALA A 620 2.47 0.05 -20.65
N ALA A 621 2.38 1.37 -20.82
CA ALA A 621 1.84 1.98 -22.05
C ALA A 621 2.72 1.84 -23.33
N GLY A 622 3.97 1.39 -23.17
CA GLY A 622 4.94 1.27 -24.27
C GLY A 622 5.76 2.54 -24.50
N ASN A 623 7.03 2.35 -24.91
CA ASN A 623 8.04 3.40 -24.99
C ASN A 623 8.34 3.81 -26.44
N SER A 624 7.55 4.72 -27.01
CA SER A 624 7.84 5.28 -28.35
C SER A 624 6.97 6.50 -28.76
N GLY A 625 6.16 7.06 -27.87
CA GLY A 625 5.18 8.08 -28.28
C GLY A 625 4.06 7.55 -29.16
N ALA A 626 3.57 6.33 -28.90
CA ALA A 626 2.45 5.74 -29.62
C ALA A 626 1.15 6.56 -29.38
N PRO A 627 0.48 7.09 -30.43
CA PRO A 627 -0.85 7.65 -30.30
C PRO A 627 -1.86 6.48 -30.26
N LEU A 628 -2.22 6.01 -29.07
CA LEU A 628 -2.95 4.76 -28.88
C LEU A 628 -4.35 4.77 -29.48
N ASP A 629 -5.01 5.94 -29.53
CA ASP A 629 -6.34 6.08 -30.16
C ASP A 629 -6.29 5.86 -31.69
N GLN A 630 -5.10 6.00 -32.30
CA GLN A 630 -4.88 5.69 -33.71
C GLN A 630 -4.47 4.23 -33.96
N PHE A 631 -4.39 3.38 -32.92
CA PHE A 631 -4.08 1.96 -33.08
C PHE A 631 -5.20 1.23 -33.82
N VAL A 632 -4.84 0.61 -34.94
CA VAL A 632 -5.74 -0.23 -35.74
C VAL A 632 -5.35 -1.69 -35.57
N GLY A 633 -6.18 -2.44 -34.86
CA GLY A 633 -6.00 -3.87 -34.60
C GLY A 633 -6.50 -4.76 -35.75
N PRO A 634 -6.58 -6.09 -35.51
CA PRO A 634 -7.11 -7.04 -36.47
C PRO A 634 -8.51 -6.64 -36.98
N GLN A 635 -8.75 -6.88 -38.27
CA GLN A 635 -10.00 -6.53 -38.97
C GLN A 635 -10.29 -5.01 -39.05
N GLY A 636 -9.29 -4.15 -38.82
CA GLY A 636 -9.45 -2.70 -38.93
C GLY A 636 -10.00 -2.03 -37.67
N ARG A 637 -10.09 -2.76 -36.55
CA ARG A 637 -10.76 -2.29 -35.33
C ARG A 637 -9.91 -1.32 -34.52
N HIS A 638 -10.50 -0.17 -34.16
CA HIS A 638 -9.90 0.82 -33.27
C HIS A 638 -10.07 0.41 -31.79
N SER A 639 -9.40 -0.66 -31.37
CA SER A 639 -9.68 -1.34 -30.09
C SER A 639 -9.19 -0.61 -28.84
N LEU A 640 -8.31 0.39 -28.97
CA LEU A 640 -7.77 1.15 -27.83
C LEU A 640 -8.44 2.53 -27.65
N ASP A 641 -9.03 3.10 -28.70
CA ASP A 641 -9.74 4.38 -28.63
C ASP A 641 -11.06 4.22 -27.86
N ARG A 642 -11.18 4.84 -26.68
CA ARG A 642 -12.39 4.80 -25.84
C ARG A 642 -13.60 5.50 -26.48
N GLN A 643 -13.39 6.31 -27.51
CA GLN A 643 -14.46 6.99 -28.25
C GLN A 643 -14.97 6.14 -29.43
N SER A 644 -14.25 5.08 -29.79
CA SER A 644 -14.63 4.18 -30.89
C SER A 644 -15.67 3.14 -30.46
N PRO A 645 -16.64 2.78 -31.33
CA PRO A 645 -17.51 1.62 -31.10
C PRO A 645 -16.76 0.27 -31.11
N ASP A 646 -15.52 0.23 -31.62
CA ASP A 646 -14.65 -0.96 -31.61
C ASP A 646 -13.87 -1.15 -30.29
N PHE A 647 -13.99 -0.20 -29.35
CA PHE A 647 -13.25 -0.22 -28.08
C PHE A 647 -13.45 -1.54 -27.33
N GLN A 648 -12.35 -2.09 -26.82
CA GLN A 648 -12.37 -3.31 -26.03
C GLN A 648 -11.59 -3.09 -24.74
N ASP A 649 -12.27 -3.12 -23.61
CA ASP A 649 -11.65 -3.00 -22.30
C ASP A 649 -11.14 -4.35 -21.79
N SER A 650 -9.82 -4.47 -21.60
CA SER A 650 -9.17 -5.63 -20.99
C SER A 650 -9.35 -5.70 -19.47
N GLY A 651 -9.80 -4.61 -18.84
CA GLY A 651 -9.81 -4.43 -17.39
C GLY A 651 -8.44 -4.10 -16.77
N ALA A 652 -7.34 -4.07 -17.55
CA ALA A 652 -6.02 -3.70 -17.05
C ALA A 652 -5.85 -2.19 -16.94
N ILE A 653 -5.17 -1.76 -15.87
CA ILE A 653 -4.73 -0.38 -15.65
C ILE A 653 -3.53 -0.15 -16.56
N VAL A 654 -3.71 0.59 -17.66
CA VAL A 654 -2.63 0.92 -18.60
C VAL A 654 -1.96 2.23 -18.17
N VAL A 655 -0.67 2.13 -17.84
CA VAL A 655 0.08 3.17 -17.16
C VAL A 655 0.98 3.94 -18.13
N GLY A 656 0.67 5.23 -18.28
CA GLY A 656 1.50 6.20 -18.98
C GLY A 656 2.69 6.68 -18.15
N GLY A 657 3.65 7.34 -18.81
CA GLY A 657 4.82 7.93 -18.18
C GLY A 657 4.88 9.46 -18.36
N GLY A 658 4.90 10.19 -17.25
CA GLY A 658 5.11 11.64 -17.18
C GLY A 658 6.52 12.03 -16.72
N SER A 659 6.92 13.27 -16.98
CA SER A 659 8.16 13.88 -16.47
C SER A 659 8.24 13.80 -14.95
N SER A 660 9.45 13.76 -14.38
CA SER A 660 9.59 13.74 -12.92
C SER A 660 9.28 15.08 -12.24
N ALA A 661 9.32 16.17 -12.99
CA ALA A 661 8.98 17.51 -12.49
C ALA A 661 7.49 17.84 -12.76
N PRO A 662 6.78 18.46 -11.80
CA PRO A 662 5.46 19.01 -12.02
C PRO A 662 5.50 20.30 -12.87
N PRO A 663 4.42 20.63 -13.61
CA PRO A 663 3.26 19.78 -13.88
C PRO A 663 3.67 18.59 -14.76
N HIS A 664 3.36 17.37 -14.33
CA HIS A 664 3.90 16.15 -14.93
C HIS A 664 3.39 15.99 -16.37
N GLY A 665 4.27 16.19 -17.33
CA GLY A 665 3.95 16.21 -18.76
C GLY A 665 4.53 15.02 -19.50
N ARG A 666 3.94 14.66 -20.63
CA ARG A 666 4.51 13.65 -21.52
C ARG A 666 5.80 14.20 -22.14
N LEU A 667 6.92 13.50 -21.95
CA LEU A 667 8.18 13.85 -22.62
C LEU A 667 8.00 13.84 -24.13
N THR A 668 8.49 14.88 -24.82
CA THR A 668 8.40 15.01 -26.29
C THR A 668 9.54 14.31 -27.02
N ALA A 669 10.66 14.04 -26.33
CA ALA A 669 11.80 13.28 -26.81
C ALA A 669 12.43 12.46 -25.66
N PRO A 670 13.16 11.37 -25.93
CA PRO A 670 13.89 10.64 -24.90
C PRO A 670 15.00 11.51 -24.28
N ASN A 671 15.18 11.41 -22.97
CA ASN A 671 16.21 12.12 -22.23
C ASN A 671 17.29 11.12 -21.74
N PRO A 672 18.54 11.20 -22.24
CA PRO A 672 19.59 10.26 -21.85
C PRO A 672 20.16 10.53 -20.45
N VAL A 673 19.96 11.71 -19.87
CA VAL A 673 20.49 12.08 -18.54
C VAL A 673 19.59 11.52 -17.43
N THR A 674 18.28 11.72 -17.56
CA THR A 674 17.25 11.23 -16.64
C THR A 674 16.76 9.82 -16.99
N ASN A 675 17.31 9.25 -18.07
CA ASN A 675 16.88 8.00 -18.73
C ASN A 675 15.41 8.01 -19.26
N GLY A 676 14.75 9.17 -19.26
CA GLY A 676 13.35 9.33 -19.68
C GLY A 676 13.06 8.82 -21.10
N LYS A 677 11.90 8.19 -21.28
CA LYS A 677 11.39 7.73 -22.59
C LYS A 677 10.06 8.43 -22.94
N VAL A 678 9.73 8.44 -24.22
CA VAL A 678 8.45 8.98 -24.71
C VAL A 678 7.34 7.94 -24.49
N SER A 679 6.47 8.17 -23.52
CA SER A 679 5.29 7.31 -23.26
C SER A 679 4.33 7.26 -24.44
N GLY A 680 3.68 6.12 -24.66
CA GLY A 680 2.38 6.05 -25.34
C GLY A 680 1.34 6.94 -24.66
N PHE A 681 0.34 7.39 -25.41
CA PHE A 681 -0.64 8.37 -24.96
C PHE A 681 -1.97 8.24 -25.70
N GLY A 682 -3.03 8.79 -25.12
CA GLY A 682 -4.38 8.74 -25.68
C GLY A 682 -5.43 8.40 -24.64
N THR A 683 -6.68 8.26 -25.06
CA THR A 683 -7.82 7.95 -24.18
C THR A 683 -7.68 6.60 -23.48
N ARG A 684 -6.90 5.66 -24.03
CA ARG A 684 -6.65 4.35 -23.40
C ARG A 684 -5.93 4.44 -22.06
N ILE A 685 -5.07 5.45 -21.85
CA ILE A 685 -4.28 5.55 -20.62
C ILE A 685 -5.22 5.74 -19.43
N ASP A 686 -5.06 4.91 -18.41
CA ASP A 686 -5.84 4.98 -17.17
C ASP A 686 -5.26 6.05 -16.24
N CYS A 687 -3.97 5.91 -15.94
CA CYS A 687 -3.22 6.78 -15.04
C CYS A 687 -1.74 6.84 -15.46
N TYR A 688 -0.94 7.66 -14.79
CA TYR A 688 0.50 7.75 -15.03
C TYR A 688 1.32 7.82 -13.75
N SER A 689 2.62 7.58 -13.89
CA SER A 689 3.63 7.92 -12.89
C SER A 689 4.93 8.37 -13.60
N TRP A 690 6.04 8.48 -12.87
CA TRP A 690 7.31 8.99 -13.35
C TRP A 690 7.92 8.08 -14.44
N VAL A 691 8.31 8.68 -15.56
CA VAL A 691 8.97 8.00 -16.70
C VAL A 691 10.49 8.13 -16.67
N GLU A 692 11.04 8.83 -15.69
CA GLU A 692 12.44 9.26 -15.61
C GLU A 692 12.84 9.53 -14.15
N ASN A 693 14.14 9.61 -13.88
CA ASN A 693 14.68 9.92 -12.54
C ASN A 693 14.25 8.95 -11.42
N VAL A 694 13.92 7.71 -11.76
CA VAL A 694 13.56 6.68 -10.79
C VAL A 694 14.81 6.00 -10.22
N VAL A 695 14.98 6.08 -8.90
CA VAL A 695 16.05 5.39 -8.16
C VAL A 695 15.52 4.07 -7.61
N THR A 696 16.23 2.97 -7.87
CA THR A 696 15.81 1.59 -7.53
C THR A 696 17.01 0.61 -7.62
N CYS A 697 16.78 -0.65 -7.23
CA CYS A 697 17.69 -1.79 -7.28
C CYS A 697 18.17 -2.14 -8.70
N GLY A 698 19.29 -2.87 -8.81
CA GLY A 698 19.87 -3.32 -10.07
C GLY A 698 20.86 -2.32 -10.68
N ASN A 699 21.73 -2.81 -11.56
CA ASN A 699 22.78 -2.00 -12.20
C ASN A 699 23.04 -2.48 -13.64
N PRO A 700 22.93 -1.62 -14.68
CA PRO A 700 23.10 -2.02 -16.08
C PRO A 700 24.55 -2.38 -16.44
N ALA A 701 25.54 -1.77 -15.78
CA ALA A 701 26.95 -2.06 -15.99
C ALA A 701 27.42 -3.30 -15.18
N ALA A 702 26.71 -3.65 -14.11
CA ALA A 702 27.00 -4.82 -13.28
C ALA A 702 25.72 -5.62 -12.92
N PRO A 703 25.13 -6.39 -13.85
CA PRO A 703 23.81 -7.04 -13.71
C PRO A 703 23.63 -8.05 -12.57
N ARG A 704 24.68 -8.34 -11.80
CA ARG A 704 24.69 -9.28 -10.66
C ARG A 704 25.34 -8.68 -9.41
N LYS A 705 25.49 -7.36 -9.36
CA LYS A 705 25.99 -6.63 -8.19
C LYS A 705 24.91 -6.64 -7.11
N LYS A 706 25.26 -7.04 -5.88
CA LYS A 706 24.31 -7.14 -4.76
C LYS A 706 23.93 -5.78 -4.17
N ASP A 707 24.85 -4.83 -4.27
CA ASP A 707 24.79 -3.43 -3.89
C ASP A 707 24.76 -2.54 -5.15
N GLY A 708 23.95 -2.93 -6.15
CA GLY A 708 23.87 -2.26 -7.45
C GLY A 708 22.59 -1.44 -7.58
N TYR A 709 22.69 -0.14 -7.87
CA TYR A 709 21.52 0.74 -7.96
C TYR A 709 21.51 1.61 -9.22
N TRP A 710 20.32 1.84 -9.77
CA TRP A 710 20.07 2.84 -10.80
C TRP A 710 20.07 4.24 -10.17
N THR A 711 21.26 4.82 -10.05
CA THR A 711 21.45 6.15 -9.41
C THR A 711 22.08 7.19 -10.33
N ALA A 712 22.83 6.76 -11.35
CA ALA A 712 23.42 7.59 -12.41
C ALA A 712 23.93 6.69 -13.57
N PRO A 713 23.21 6.60 -14.71
CA PRO A 713 21.87 7.14 -14.93
C PRO A 713 20.83 6.45 -14.03
N PRO A 714 19.72 7.14 -13.70
CA PRO A 714 18.58 6.53 -13.02
C PRO A 714 17.79 5.61 -13.97
N PHE A 715 16.80 4.90 -13.44
CA PHE A 715 15.88 4.08 -14.21
C PHE A 715 14.79 4.97 -14.87
N GLY A 716 14.11 4.43 -15.88
CA GLY A 716 13.15 5.20 -16.67
C GLY A 716 12.50 4.42 -17.82
N GLY A 717 11.50 5.04 -18.42
CA GLY A 717 10.53 4.44 -19.32
C GLY A 717 9.18 4.20 -18.63
N THR A 718 8.19 3.75 -19.39
CA THR A 718 6.90 3.29 -18.81
C THR A 718 7.10 2.14 -17.84
N SER A 719 8.22 1.42 -17.93
CA SER A 719 8.64 0.40 -16.97
C SER A 719 9.13 0.92 -15.62
N ALA A 720 9.29 2.23 -15.47
CA ALA A 720 9.49 2.89 -14.18
C ALA A 720 8.19 3.56 -13.68
N ALA A 721 7.15 3.62 -14.51
CA ALA A 721 5.85 4.18 -14.14
C ALA A 721 4.86 3.10 -13.70
N ALA A 722 4.84 1.97 -14.43
CA ALA A 722 3.95 0.83 -14.17
C ALA A 722 4.21 0.12 -12.82
N PRO A 723 5.46 -0.20 -12.39
CA PRO A 723 5.70 -0.73 -11.05
C PRO A 723 5.25 0.21 -9.93
N VAL A 724 5.39 1.54 -10.09
CA VAL A 724 4.88 2.49 -9.09
C VAL A 724 3.37 2.34 -8.89
N ILE A 725 2.61 2.21 -9.98
CA ILE A 725 1.16 1.96 -9.90
C ILE A 725 0.83 0.56 -9.37
N ALA A 726 1.65 -0.46 -9.62
CA ALA A 726 1.47 -1.79 -9.02
C ALA A 726 1.70 -1.76 -7.50
N GLY A 727 2.71 -1.01 -7.02
CA GLY A 727 2.90 -0.72 -5.61
C GLY A 727 1.69 -0.02 -4.99
N VAL A 728 1.18 1.03 -5.64
CA VAL A 728 -0.05 1.72 -5.20
C VAL A 728 -1.25 0.75 -5.17
N CYS A 729 -1.41 -0.15 -6.15
CA CYS A 729 -2.47 -1.17 -6.13
C CYS A 729 -2.36 -2.09 -4.90
N LEU A 730 -1.15 -2.48 -4.49
CA LEU A 730 -0.92 -3.29 -3.29
C LEU A 730 -1.31 -2.50 -2.04
N LEU A 731 -0.82 -1.27 -1.89
CA LEU A 731 -1.15 -0.43 -0.74
C LEU A 731 -2.66 -0.16 -0.62
N VAL A 732 -3.34 0.13 -1.73
CA VAL A 732 -4.79 0.36 -1.73
C VAL A 732 -5.56 -0.91 -1.34
N GLN A 733 -5.18 -2.11 -1.81
CA GLN A 733 -5.79 -3.35 -1.32
C GLN A 733 -5.56 -3.56 0.17
N ASN A 734 -4.34 -3.30 0.64
CA ASN A 734 -3.99 -3.42 2.06
C ASN A 734 -4.83 -2.47 2.92
N LEU A 735 -5.04 -1.22 2.47
CA LEU A 735 -5.89 -0.23 3.14
C LEU A 735 -7.37 -0.65 3.15
N PHE A 736 -7.91 -1.19 2.05
CA PHE A 736 -9.27 -1.76 2.07
C PHE A 736 -9.38 -2.95 3.05
N GLN A 737 -8.32 -3.74 3.21
CA GLN A 737 -8.31 -4.86 4.15
C GLN A 737 -8.20 -4.42 5.62
N THR A 738 -7.48 -3.34 5.91
CA THR A 738 -7.24 -2.88 7.29
C THR A 738 -8.26 -1.84 7.77
N LEU A 739 -8.66 -0.90 6.91
CA LEU A 739 -9.50 0.25 7.29
C LEU A 739 -10.98 0.08 6.95
N ASN A 740 -11.35 -0.83 6.03
CA ASN A 740 -12.74 -1.06 5.63
C ASN A 740 -13.16 -2.54 5.75
N PRO A 741 -13.17 -3.12 6.98
CA PRO A 741 -13.57 -4.49 7.22
C PRO A 741 -15.10 -4.65 7.24
N ALA A 742 -15.79 -4.23 6.17
CA ALA A 742 -17.24 -4.37 6.06
C ALA A 742 -17.67 -5.84 6.15
N THR A 743 -18.52 -6.16 7.12
CA THR A 743 -18.96 -7.53 7.44
C THR A 743 -19.60 -8.21 6.24
N GLY A 744 -18.93 -9.26 5.72
CA GLY A 744 -19.44 -10.11 4.64
C GLY A 744 -18.96 -9.77 3.22
N ALA A 745 -18.24 -8.66 3.02
CA ALA A 745 -17.45 -8.47 1.79
C ALA A 745 -16.03 -9.01 2.00
N PRO A 746 -15.32 -9.50 0.96
CA PRO A 746 -13.88 -9.62 1.07
C PRO A 746 -13.32 -8.21 1.30
N GLY A 747 -12.45 -8.01 2.30
CA GLY A 747 -11.75 -6.73 2.52
C GLY A 747 -10.81 -6.32 1.36
N LYS A 748 -10.80 -7.04 0.24
CA LYS A 748 -10.13 -6.67 -1.00
C LYS A 748 -11.17 -6.19 -2.00
N ILE A 749 -10.81 -5.22 -2.83
CA ILE A 749 -11.66 -4.72 -3.92
C ILE A 749 -11.37 -5.44 -5.25
N PRO A 750 -12.36 -5.59 -6.16
CA PRO A 750 -12.13 -6.14 -7.48
C PRO A 750 -11.32 -5.19 -8.36
N ALA A 751 -10.66 -5.72 -9.40
CA ALA A 751 -9.84 -4.97 -10.36
C ALA A 751 -10.56 -3.75 -10.98
N THR A 752 -11.87 -3.85 -11.23
CA THR A 752 -12.68 -2.71 -11.72
C THR A 752 -12.72 -1.58 -10.70
N ARG A 753 -13.08 -1.86 -9.44
CA ARG A 753 -13.08 -0.87 -8.37
C ARG A 753 -11.68 -0.32 -8.11
N MET A 754 -10.63 -1.14 -8.22
CA MET A 754 -9.25 -0.66 -8.11
C MET A 754 -8.96 0.44 -9.15
N ARG A 755 -9.27 0.17 -10.43
CA ARG A 755 -9.13 1.19 -11.48
C ARG A 755 -9.99 2.43 -11.19
N ASP A 756 -11.25 2.27 -10.77
CA ASP A 756 -12.14 3.39 -10.44
C ASP A 756 -11.65 4.25 -9.27
N VAL A 757 -10.93 3.65 -8.32
CA VAL A 757 -10.31 4.35 -7.19
C VAL A 757 -9.07 5.13 -7.63
N LEU A 758 -8.21 4.53 -8.45
CA LEU A 758 -6.94 5.13 -8.90
C LEU A 758 -7.09 6.18 -10.01
N THR A 759 -8.19 6.15 -10.76
CA THR A 759 -8.41 7.05 -11.91
C THR A 759 -9.40 8.19 -11.61
N ARG A 760 -10.02 8.21 -10.42
CA ARG A 760 -10.93 9.29 -10.04
C ARG A 760 -10.16 10.58 -9.76
N PRO A 761 -10.51 11.72 -10.40
CA PRO A 761 -9.81 12.99 -10.17
C PRO A 761 -9.77 13.46 -8.72
N LEU A 762 -10.76 13.09 -7.90
CA LEU A 762 -10.77 13.39 -6.45
C LEU A 762 -9.64 12.66 -5.70
N ASN A 763 -9.27 11.44 -6.11
CA ASN A 763 -8.29 10.57 -5.45
C ASN A 763 -6.87 10.74 -6.03
N SER A 764 -6.65 11.78 -6.83
CA SER A 764 -5.49 11.85 -7.74
C SER A 764 -5.06 13.29 -8.00
N SER A 765 -3.91 13.43 -8.66
CA SER A 765 -3.36 14.70 -9.12
C SER A 765 -3.38 14.77 -10.65
N PRO A 766 -3.77 15.92 -11.24
CA PRO A 766 -3.85 16.08 -12.69
C PRO A 766 -2.47 16.21 -13.32
N GLY A 767 -2.29 15.58 -14.49
CA GLY A 767 -1.11 15.80 -15.34
C GLY A 767 -1.15 17.14 -16.07
N ALA A 768 -0.04 17.47 -16.75
CA ALA A 768 0.04 18.66 -17.57
C ALA A 768 -1.05 18.68 -18.67
N PRO A 769 -1.70 19.83 -18.93
CA PRO A 769 -2.71 19.94 -19.99
C PRO A 769 -2.19 19.44 -21.35
N GLY A 770 -2.99 18.61 -22.03
CA GLY A 770 -2.62 18.04 -23.33
C GLY A 770 -1.55 16.93 -23.29
N ALA A 771 -1.16 16.42 -22.12
CA ALA A 771 -0.26 15.26 -22.03
C ALA A 771 -0.90 13.95 -22.52
N PHE A 772 -2.23 13.80 -22.36
CA PHE A 772 -3.02 12.59 -22.65
C PHE A 772 -2.51 11.33 -21.91
N LEU A 773 -2.25 11.51 -20.61
CA LEU A 773 -1.71 10.48 -19.71
C LEU A 773 -2.68 10.09 -18.55
N GLY A 774 -3.89 10.65 -18.50
CA GLY A 774 -4.80 10.47 -17.37
C GLY A 774 -4.38 11.28 -16.14
N VAL A 775 -4.49 10.67 -14.95
CA VAL A 775 -4.13 11.25 -13.64
C VAL A 775 -3.02 10.44 -12.95
N MET A 776 -2.32 11.02 -11.98
CA MET A 776 -1.40 10.28 -11.09
C MET A 776 -2.09 10.04 -9.75
N PRO A 777 -2.16 8.79 -9.25
CA PRO A 777 -2.75 8.51 -7.94
C PRO A 777 -2.05 9.28 -6.82
N ASP A 778 -2.86 9.78 -5.89
CA ASP A 778 -2.45 10.61 -4.78
C ASP A 778 -2.94 9.94 -3.51
N LEU A 779 -2.05 9.23 -2.80
CA LEU A 779 -2.46 8.36 -1.69
C LEU A 779 -3.08 9.15 -0.53
N GLN A 780 -2.68 10.40 -0.32
CA GLN A 780 -3.29 11.25 0.71
C GLN A 780 -4.75 11.58 0.37
N LYS A 781 -5.02 12.04 -0.85
CA LYS A 781 -6.41 12.30 -1.30
C LYS A 781 -7.24 11.02 -1.40
N LEU A 782 -6.66 9.94 -1.92
CA LEU A 782 -7.31 8.64 -2.03
C LEU A 782 -7.78 8.16 -0.66
N ILE A 783 -6.91 8.23 0.35
CA ILE A 783 -7.27 7.82 1.72
C ILE A 783 -8.39 8.71 2.26
N GLY A 784 -8.28 10.03 2.11
CA GLY A 784 -9.28 10.99 2.57
C GLY A 784 -10.67 10.89 1.92
N ASN A 785 -10.79 10.21 0.77
CA ASN A 785 -12.06 10.07 0.04
C ASN A 785 -12.66 8.64 0.05
N GLU A 786 -11.87 7.61 0.38
CA GLU A 786 -12.28 6.21 0.32
C GLU A 786 -12.42 5.54 1.71
N PHE A 787 -11.85 6.14 2.76
CA PHE A 787 -11.80 5.57 4.12
C PHE A 787 -12.20 6.56 5.24
N VAL A 788 -12.85 7.67 4.89
CA VAL A 788 -13.37 8.70 5.81
C VAL A 788 -14.89 8.79 5.67
#